data_AF-A0A7Z0UXS0-F1
#
_entry.id   AF-A0A7Z0UXS0-F1
#
_cell.length_a   1.000
_cell.length_b   1.000
_cell.length_c   1.000
_cell.angle_alpha   90.00
_cell.angle_beta   90.00
_cell.angle_gamma   90.00
#
_symmetry.space_group_name_H-M   'P 1'
#
loop_
_entity.id
_entity.type
_entity.pdbx_description
1 polymer ?
#
loop_
_entity_poly.entity_id
_entity_poly.type
_entity_poly.pdbx_seq_one_letter_code
_entity_poly.pdbx_strand_id
1 'polypeptide(L)'
;MSTYYTIITNIGKEQFATASQNATKVTITHLALGDGGGVIPTPSADRTALIAEKVRVNVNQVEPHHTNRNWIEIHAIIPSGSGGYTVREIGLYAGNTLIAIGSFPATYKPSATEGSAREMSIRVVIAVENASVINVTLDNSLVYVTRKWAEDNFVNHNEVINTLSATDTNKPLSAAQGKALQDNKAEKTTNITAGNGLTGGGTLQANRTLTLGTPSQITATSTNAVTATSHTHAIDKATDAQAGVVMLSHLTDGTDKSKAASEYALGEVRRLANQAQVSIDGIALTWSNIENKPATYPPATHTHSWDSITGKPSSFNPSHHTHPWSQITGVPSASTSSSGVVMLSHLTDGTDKSKAASEYALGEVRRLANQAQASANGISLTWDSITGKPSLFPPSSHTHTISQISGLQSELNNKANANHIHHWNDITNKPSSFNPSHHTHPWSQITGVPSASTSSSGVVLLSNSLSNSSTTQAATANTVKLLNDNKLDKTNVITNASQITTGDLNNYTRPGYYYCSSGSHATNIRNTPVNRAFSLEITQTDGVIQTFKEAHNANVWIRTYNSYWDEWKKLAATTDNVSSATRLQNARTISLTGALSGSASFDGSSNISLYSTIRTATTSVAGIVQLNNSTDSTSTTQAATANALKSAYDLAFAADNNANRRVSRNGSETIYGVKTFDASPKAPTPHFATNDTTVATTAFVKSQISVLTGTINHGGTLPLPSGYSESQCRFMVSVNKDNPDKAAWDINENGWHFHYGFECWANGRVVHVGAYLGNYGSRTNFVAGVANYIVIGVR
;
A
#
# COMPACT_ATOMS: atom_id res chain seq x y z
N MET A 1 -24.65 -65.28 -32.43
CA MET A 1 -23.25 -65.09 -31.97
C MET A 1 -22.54 -64.25 -33.02
N SER A 2 -21.71 -63.30 -32.61
CA SER A 2 -20.89 -62.51 -33.54
C SER A 2 -19.96 -63.45 -34.31
N THR A 3 -19.85 -63.27 -35.63
CA THR A 3 -19.00 -64.10 -36.51
C THR A 3 -17.51 -64.00 -36.14
N TYR A 4 -17.11 -62.89 -35.54
CA TYR A 4 -15.76 -62.63 -35.06
C TYR A 4 -15.81 -62.20 -33.60
N TYR A 5 -15.01 -62.84 -32.76
CA TYR A 5 -14.99 -62.58 -31.33
C TYR A 5 -13.63 -62.93 -30.71
N THR A 6 -13.40 -62.41 -29.51
CA THR A 6 -12.24 -62.65 -28.66
C THR A 6 -12.66 -63.43 -27.43
N ILE A 7 -11.78 -64.32 -26.96
CA ILE A 7 -11.94 -65.04 -25.69
C ILE A 7 -10.64 -65.00 -24.91
N ILE A 8 -10.76 -65.05 -23.58
CA ILE A 8 -9.61 -65.17 -22.67
C ILE A 8 -9.21 -66.65 -22.58
N THR A 9 -7.92 -66.93 -22.70
CA THR A 9 -7.37 -68.29 -22.57
C THR A 9 -7.43 -68.76 -21.11
N ASN A 10 -7.33 -70.06 -20.87
CA ASN A 10 -7.32 -70.61 -19.51
C ASN A 10 -6.13 -70.06 -18.70
N ILE A 11 -4.97 -69.90 -19.34
CA ILE A 11 -3.79 -69.26 -18.74
C ILE A 11 -4.06 -67.77 -18.45
N GLY A 12 -4.74 -67.05 -19.34
CA GLY A 12 -5.11 -65.66 -19.13
C GLY A 12 -6.06 -65.47 -17.93
N LYS A 13 -7.05 -66.35 -17.78
CA LYS A 13 -7.96 -66.35 -16.62
C LYS A 13 -7.20 -66.58 -15.32
N GLU A 14 -6.28 -67.53 -15.30
CA GLU A 14 -5.44 -67.82 -14.14
C GLU A 14 -4.53 -66.64 -13.77
N GLN A 15 -3.93 -65.97 -14.77
CA GLN A 15 -3.14 -64.76 -14.55
C GLN A 15 -3.97 -63.60 -14.00
N PHE A 16 -5.17 -63.35 -14.54
CA PHE A 16 -6.05 -62.30 -14.03
C PHE A 16 -6.54 -62.60 -12.60
N ALA A 17 -6.86 -63.86 -12.30
CA ALA A 17 -7.25 -64.29 -10.96
C ALA A 17 -6.09 -64.17 -9.95
N THR A 18 -4.86 -64.52 -10.36
CA THR A 18 -3.66 -64.39 -9.53
C THR A 18 -3.31 -62.92 -9.27
N ALA A 19 -3.41 -62.06 -10.30
CA ALA A 19 -3.20 -60.62 -10.17
C ALA A 19 -4.21 -59.99 -9.21
N SER A 20 -5.48 -60.42 -9.29
CA SER A 20 -6.55 -60.02 -8.35
C SER A 20 -6.23 -60.41 -6.90
N GLN A 21 -5.76 -61.65 -6.66
CA GLN A 21 -5.42 -62.15 -5.31
C GLN A 21 -4.17 -61.48 -4.72
N ASN A 22 -3.17 -61.20 -5.56
CA ASN A 22 -1.88 -60.64 -5.11
C ASN A 22 -1.83 -59.10 -5.14
N ALA A 23 -2.95 -58.43 -5.47
CA ALA A 23 -3.01 -56.99 -5.68
C ALA A 23 -1.96 -56.46 -6.69
N THR A 24 -1.61 -57.27 -7.69
CA THR A 24 -0.71 -56.90 -8.79
C THR A 24 -1.51 -56.63 -10.06
N LYS A 25 -0.88 -55.99 -11.06
CA LYS A 25 -1.52 -55.70 -12.34
C LYS A 25 -0.91 -56.53 -13.45
N VAL A 26 -1.75 -57.07 -14.34
CA VAL A 26 -1.31 -57.72 -15.59
C VAL A 26 -1.04 -56.63 -16.62
N THR A 27 0.20 -56.56 -17.10
CA THR A 27 0.58 -55.67 -18.21
C THR A 27 0.43 -56.41 -19.53
N ILE A 28 -0.51 -55.98 -20.37
CA ILE A 28 -0.59 -56.44 -21.75
C ILE A 28 0.55 -55.74 -22.51
N THR A 29 1.44 -56.52 -23.10
CA THR A 29 2.69 -56.01 -23.69
C THR A 29 2.66 -56.02 -25.21
N HIS A 30 2.07 -57.06 -25.81
CA HIS A 30 2.09 -57.23 -27.25
C HIS A 30 0.74 -57.67 -27.80
N LEU A 31 0.46 -57.25 -29.04
CA LEU A 31 -0.59 -57.77 -29.89
C LEU A 31 0.08 -58.51 -31.05
N ALA A 32 -0.34 -59.74 -31.30
CA ALA A 32 0.12 -60.54 -32.41
C ALA A 32 -1.00 -60.81 -33.42
N LEU A 33 -0.64 -60.89 -34.69
CA LEU A 33 -1.53 -61.24 -35.79
C LEU A 33 -1.03 -62.50 -36.48
N GLY A 34 -1.95 -63.37 -36.86
CA GLY A 34 -1.67 -64.58 -37.61
C GLY A 34 -2.59 -64.75 -38.82
N ASP A 35 -2.18 -65.64 -39.73
CA ASP A 35 -2.96 -65.98 -40.93
C ASP A 35 -3.89 -67.19 -40.75
N GLY A 36 -3.89 -67.80 -39.55
CA GLY A 36 -4.75 -68.92 -39.17
C GLY A 36 -4.47 -70.22 -39.94
N GLY A 37 -3.32 -70.34 -40.61
CA GLY A 37 -3.02 -71.47 -41.51
C GLY A 37 -3.83 -71.42 -42.81
N GLY A 38 -4.29 -70.24 -43.22
CA GLY A 38 -5.06 -70.03 -44.45
C GLY A 38 -6.58 -70.04 -44.27
N VAL A 39 -7.09 -70.44 -43.10
CA VAL A 39 -8.52 -70.45 -42.75
C VAL A 39 -8.78 -69.55 -41.53
N ILE A 40 -10.02 -69.10 -41.32
CA ILE A 40 -10.38 -68.33 -40.12
C ILE A 40 -10.50 -69.32 -38.95
N PRO A 41 -9.64 -69.24 -37.92
CA PRO A 41 -9.67 -70.20 -36.84
C PRO A 41 -10.79 -69.88 -35.84
N THR A 42 -11.36 -70.93 -35.26
CA THR A 42 -12.28 -70.79 -34.13
C THR A 42 -11.48 -70.55 -32.85
N PRO A 43 -11.70 -69.44 -32.12
CA PRO A 43 -11.01 -69.18 -30.86
C PRO A 43 -11.29 -70.28 -29.83
N SER A 44 -10.24 -70.82 -29.19
CA SER A 44 -10.35 -71.80 -28.09
C SER A 44 -9.54 -71.36 -26.87
N ALA A 45 -10.09 -71.57 -25.67
CA ALA A 45 -9.47 -71.16 -24.41
C ALA A 45 -8.21 -71.97 -24.07
N ASP A 46 -8.02 -73.15 -24.67
CA ASP A 46 -6.87 -74.03 -24.42
C ASP A 46 -5.63 -73.65 -25.25
N ARG A 47 -5.73 -72.63 -26.10
CA ARG A 47 -4.61 -72.18 -26.94
C ARG A 47 -3.53 -71.51 -26.10
N THR A 48 -2.29 -71.91 -26.36
CA THR A 48 -1.08 -71.31 -25.77
C THR A 48 -0.28 -70.46 -26.77
N ALA A 49 -0.60 -70.56 -28.06
CA ALA A 49 -0.03 -69.77 -29.16
C ALA A 49 -1.06 -69.63 -30.31
N LEU A 50 -0.82 -68.65 -31.20
CA LEU A 50 -1.54 -68.52 -32.47
C LEU A 50 -1.23 -69.70 -33.41
N ILE A 51 -2.15 -70.04 -34.31
CA ILE A 51 -1.96 -71.16 -35.25
C ILE A 51 -0.80 -70.88 -36.20
N ALA A 52 -0.71 -69.65 -36.71
CA ALA A 52 0.32 -69.23 -37.63
C ALA A 52 0.60 -67.72 -37.46
N GLU A 53 1.33 -67.38 -36.41
CA GLU A 53 1.76 -66.01 -36.10
C GLU A 53 2.64 -65.44 -37.24
N LYS A 54 2.33 -64.21 -37.67
CA LYS A 54 3.08 -63.48 -38.71
C LYS A 54 3.81 -62.27 -38.16
N VAL A 55 3.20 -61.59 -37.21
CA VAL A 55 3.78 -60.41 -36.59
C VAL A 55 3.36 -60.33 -35.13
N ARG A 56 4.25 -59.79 -34.31
CA ARG A 56 4.00 -59.37 -32.94
C ARG A 56 4.51 -57.96 -32.77
N VAL A 57 3.66 -57.06 -32.31
CA VAL A 57 3.98 -55.65 -32.06
C VAL A 57 3.68 -55.29 -30.63
N ASN A 58 4.35 -54.26 -30.11
CA ASN A 58 3.98 -53.66 -28.83
C ASN A 58 2.57 -53.07 -28.92
N VAL A 59 1.84 -53.07 -27.82
CA VAL A 59 0.56 -52.35 -27.71
C VAL A 59 0.84 -50.85 -27.55
N ASN A 60 0.06 -50.01 -28.23
CA ASN A 60 0.16 -48.56 -28.13
C ASN A 60 -0.67 -48.01 -26.97
N GLN A 61 -1.87 -48.56 -26.77
CA GLN A 61 -2.80 -48.12 -25.73
C GLN A 61 -3.55 -49.32 -25.16
N VAL A 62 -3.66 -49.37 -23.84
CA VAL A 62 -4.50 -50.32 -23.10
C VAL A 62 -5.30 -49.52 -22.10
N GLU A 63 -6.62 -49.46 -22.25
CA GLU A 63 -7.48 -48.68 -21.36
C GLU A 63 -8.84 -49.34 -21.09
N PRO A 64 -9.51 -49.02 -19.97
CA PRO A 64 -10.89 -49.45 -19.75
C PRO A 64 -11.84 -48.75 -20.73
N HIS A 65 -12.81 -49.50 -21.27
CA HIS A 65 -13.82 -48.96 -22.17
C HIS A 65 -14.69 -47.90 -21.45
N HIS A 66 -14.94 -46.77 -22.12
CA HIS A 66 -15.60 -45.61 -21.52
C HIS A 66 -17.05 -45.87 -21.04
N THR A 67 -17.79 -46.76 -21.70
CA THR A 67 -19.16 -47.16 -21.29
C THR A 67 -19.26 -48.44 -20.48
N ASN A 68 -18.29 -49.35 -20.56
CA ASN A 68 -18.34 -50.65 -19.85
C ASN A 68 -17.03 -50.88 -19.10
N ARG A 69 -17.09 -50.71 -17.77
CA ARG A 69 -15.92 -50.84 -16.90
C ARG A 69 -15.32 -52.25 -16.85
N ASN A 70 -15.98 -53.27 -17.39
CA ASN A 70 -15.46 -54.64 -17.47
C ASN A 70 -14.83 -54.95 -18.83
N TRP A 71 -14.84 -54.00 -19.77
CA TRP A 71 -14.20 -54.13 -21.06
C TRP A 71 -12.88 -53.37 -21.07
N ILE A 72 -11.86 -53.98 -21.68
CA ILE A 72 -10.57 -53.35 -21.93
C ILE A 72 -10.42 -53.20 -23.42
N GLU A 73 -10.08 -51.98 -23.83
CA GLU A 73 -9.72 -51.64 -25.19
C GLU A 73 -8.19 -51.68 -25.33
N ILE A 74 -7.72 -52.41 -26.32
CA ILE A 74 -6.31 -52.53 -26.67
C ILE A 74 -6.14 -52.06 -28.10
N HIS A 75 -5.24 -51.10 -28.31
CA HIS A 75 -4.88 -50.58 -29.61
C HIS A 75 -3.43 -50.92 -29.91
N ALA A 76 -3.18 -51.42 -31.12
CA ALA A 76 -1.84 -51.62 -31.64
C ALA A 76 -1.75 -51.21 -33.11
N ILE A 77 -0.63 -50.61 -33.48
CA ILE A 77 -0.31 -50.23 -34.85
C ILE A 77 0.64 -51.27 -35.44
N ILE A 78 0.24 -51.84 -36.57
CA ILE A 78 1.12 -52.65 -37.40
C ILE A 78 1.85 -51.71 -38.36
N PRO A 79 3.17 -51.54 -38.20
CA PRO A 79 3.94 -50.62 -39.02
C PRO A 79 4.00 -51.09 -40.47
N SER A 80 4.27 -50.15 -41.37
CA SER A 80 4.32 -50.39 -42.82
C SER A 80 5.36 -51.41 -43.27
N GLY A 81 6.42 -51.61 -42.49
CA GLY A 81 7.48 -52.60 -42.72
C GLY A 81 7.08 -54.07 -42.48
N SER A 82 5.91 -54.32 -41.88
CA SER A 82 5.35 -55.68 -41.71
C SER A 82 4.14 -55.88 -42.62
N GLY A 83 4.21 -56.81 -43.57
CA GLY A 83 3.12 -57.12 -44.50
C GLY A 83 3.40 -58.35 -45.36
N GLY A 84 2.57 -58.60 -46.38
CA GLY A 84 2.62 -59.79 -47.23
C GLY A 84 1.83 -60.97 -46.68
N TYR A 85 0.84 -60.72 -45.81
CA TYR A 85 0.02 -61.75 -45.18
C TYR A 85 -1.44 -61.32 -45.03
N THR A 86 -2.34 -62.29 -44.93
CA THR A 86 -3.76 -62.05 -44.62
C THR A 86 -4.01 -62.32 -43.15
N VAL A 87 -4.48 -61.30 -42.42
CA VAL A 87 -4.81 -61.42 -40.99
C VAL A 87 -6.12 -62.19 -40.83
N ARG A 88 -6.12 -63.21 -39.98
CA ARG A 88 -7.30 -64.03 -39.65
C ARG A 88 -7.43 -64.35 -38.16
N GLU A 89 -6.37 -64.18 -37.39
CA GLU A 89 -6.37 -64.37 -35.94
C GLU A 89 -5.59 -63.27 -35.24
N ILE A 90 -5.98 -62.99 -34.00
CA ILE A 90 -5.36 -62.01 -33.10
C ILE A 90 -5.03 -62.69 -31.79
N GLY A 91 -3.85 -62.40 -31.25
CA GLY A 91 -3.43 -62.81 -29.91
C GLY A 91 -3.00 -61.61 -29.06
N LEU A 92 -3.37 -61.60 -27.79
CA LEU A 92 -2.87 -60.64 -26.81
C LEU A 92 -1.91 -61.34 -25.85
N TYR A 93 -0.78 -60.70 -25.56
CA TYR A 93 0.29 -61.28 -24.76
C TYR A 93 0.67 -60.40 -23.56
N ALA A 94 0.81 -61.03 -22.39
CA ALA A 94 1.46 -60.48 -21.20
C ALA A 94 2.87 -61.10 -21.07
N GLY A 95 3.91 -60.33 -21.43
CA GLY A 95 5.24 -60.89 -21.67
C GLY A 95 5.21 -61.90 -22.82
N ASN A 96 5.57 -63.16 -22.52
CA ASN A 96 5.54 -64.26 -23.48
C ASN A 96 4.26 -65.12 -23.41
N THR A 97 3.31 -64.78 -22.52
CA THR A 97 2.12 -65.61 -22.26
C THR A 97 0.93 -65.14 -23.09
N LEU A 98 0.29 -66.03 -23.83
CA LEU A 98 -0.95 -65.73 -24.57
C LEU A 98 -2.14 -65.69 -23.61
N ILE A 99 -2.70 -64.49 -23.39
CA ILE A 99 -3.78 -64.24 -22.43
C ILE A 99 -5.17 -64.18 -23.08
N ALA A 100 -5.24 -63.83 -24.36
CA ALA A 100 -6.49 -63.82 -25.11
C ALA A 100 -6.24 -64.12 -26.59
N ILE A 101 -7.22 -64.75 -27.23
CA ILE A 101 -7.19 -65.10 -28.64
C ILE A 101 -8.52 -64.70 -29.29
N GLY A 102 -8.47 -64.21 -30.52
CA GLY A 102 -9.65 -63.84 -31.28
C GLY A 102 -9.54 -64.17 -32.76
N SER A 103 -10.69 -64.37 -33.38
CA SER A 103 -10.83 -64.51 -34.83
C SER A 103 -10.99 -63.13 -35.46
N PHE A 104 -10.40 -62.90 -36.64
CA PHE A 104 -10.46 -61.63 -37.36
C PHE A 104 -10.93 -61.84 -38.80
N PRO A 105 -11.70 -60.91 -39.39
CA PRO A 105 -12.06 -60.97 -40.80
C PRO A 105 -10.82 -61.03 -41.70
N ALA A 106 -10.86 -61.88 -42.72
CA ALA A 106 -9.75 -62.04 -43.65
C ALA A 106 -9.38 -60.70 -44.31
N THR A 107 -8.28 -60.10 -43.84
CA THR A 107 -7.87 -58.75 -44.24
C THR A 107 -6.43 -58.79 -44.73
N TYR A 108 -6.20 -58.43 -45.99
CA TYR A 108 -4.86 -58.41 -46.57
C TYR A 108 -4.07 -57.19 -46.07
N LYS A 109 -2.88 -57.44 -45.51
CA LYS A 109 -1.91 -56.40 -45.15
C LYS A 109 -0.78 -56.42 -46.18
N PRO A 110 -0.73 -55.46 -47.13
CA PRO A 110 0.34 -55.41 -48.12
C PRO A 110 1.69 -55.10 -47.47
N SER A 111 2.75 -55.65 -48.06
CA SER A 111 4.15 -55.35 -47.77
C SER A 111 4.62 -54.11 -48.53
N ALA A 112 5.57 -53.37 -47.98
CA ALA A 112 6.21 -52.24 -48.66
C ALA A 112 6.86 -52.66 -49.99
N THR A 113 7.33 -53.91 -50.11
CA THR A 113 7.92 -54.46 -51.35
C THR A 113 6.90 -54.67 -52.48
N GLU A 114 5.61 -54.70 -52.16
CA GLU A 114 4.52 -54.81 -53.14
C GLU A 114 4.07 -53.44 -53.67
N GLY A 115 4.82 -52.38 -53.37
CA GLY A 115 4.52 -51.01 -53.81
C GLY A 115 3.43 -50.30 -53.01
N SER A 116 2.90 -50.91 -51.94
CA SER A 116 1.91 -50.30 -51.05
C SER A 116 2.32 -50.44 -49.58
N ALA A 117 3.04 -49.44 -49.06
CA ALA A 117 3.33 -49.31 -47.64
C ALA A 117 2.09 -48.77 -46.92
N ARG A 118 1.31 -49.65 -46.29
CA ARG A 118 0.15 -49.28 -45.47
C ARG A 118 0.42 -49.53 -44.00
N GLU A 119 0.01 -48.63 -43.14
CA GLU A 119 -0.09 -48.88 -41.71
C GLU A 119 -1.49 -49.39 -41.39
N MET A 120 -1.60 -50.32 -40.43
CA MET A 120 -2.88 -50.91 -40.04
C MET A 120 -3.06 -50.76 -38.54
N SER A 121 -4.12 -50.08 -38.12
CA SER A 121 -4.50 -49.94 -36.71
C SER A 121 -5.50 -51.04 -36.35
N ILE A 122 -5.22 -51.78 -35.28
CA ILE A 122 -6.08 -52.84 -34.75
C ILE A 122 -6.60 -52.41 -33.37
N ARG A 123 -7.93 -52.40 -33.23
CA ARG A 123 -8.63 -52.25 -31.93
C ARG A 123 -9.17 -53.61 -31.53
N VAL A 124 -8.79 -54.07 -30.33
CA VAL A 124 -9.26 -55.32 -29.73
C VAL A 124 -9.96 -55.00 -28.43
N VAL A 125 -11.12 -55.60 -28.20
CA VAL A 125 -11.83 -55.50 -26.93
C VAL A 125 -11.84 -56.87 -26.28
N ILE A 126 -11.51 -56.96 -24.99
CA ILE A 126 -11.69 -58.16 -24.17
C ILE A 126 -12.58 -57.83 -22.97
N ALA A 127 -13.38 -58.82 -22.56
CA ALA A 127 -14.21 -58.71 -21.36
C ALA A 127 -13.53 -59.45 -20.20
N VAL A 128 -13.25 -58.74 -19.11
CA VAL A 128 -12.63 -59.27 -17.88
C VAL A 128 -13.57 -59.09 -16.70
N GLU A 129 -13.41 -59.92 -15.65
CA GLU A 129 -14.24 -59.82 -14.45
C GLU A 129 -13.98 -58.53 -13.65
N ASN A 130 -12.76 -58.01 -13.69
CA ASN A 130 -12.38 -56.75 -13.06
C ASN A 130 -11.29 -56.05 -13.88
N ALA A 131 -11.61 -54.93 -14.53
CA ALA A 131 -10.65 -54.14 -15.31
C ALA A 131 -9.50 -53.55 -14.49
N SER A 132 -9.67 -53.43 -13.16
CA SER A 132 -8.67 -52.82 -12.28
C SER A 132 -7.40 -53.67 -12.11
N VAL A 133 -7.46 -54.96 -12.49
CA VAL A 133 -6.32 -55.90 -12.47
C VAL A 133 -5.42 -55.78 -13.69
N ILE A 134 -5.73 -54.87 -14.64
CA ILE A 134 -4.91 -54.62 -15.83
C ILE A 134 -4.18 -53.28 -15.68
N ASN A 135 -2.91 -53.27 -16.12
CA ASN A 135 -2.14 -52.04 -16.16
C ASN A 135 -2.54 -51.22 -17.39
N VAL A 136 -2.92 -49.97 -17.16
CA VAL A 136 -3.21 -49.00 -18.23
C VAL A 136 -1.88 -48.47 -18.73
N THR A 137 -1.61 -48.64 -20.02
CA THR A 137 -0.35 -48.24 -20.64
C THR A 137 -0.60 -47.41 -21.89
N LEU A 138 0.20 -46.36 -22.07
CA LEU A 138 0.19 -45.51 -23.26
C LEU A 138 1.65 -45.35 -23.74
N ASP A 139 1.95 -45.88 -24.92
CA ASP A 139 3.22 -45.68 -25.63
C ASP A 139 3.03 -44.53 -26.64
N ASN A 140 3.62 -43.38 -26.31
CA ASN A 140 3.49 -42.12 -27.05
C ASN A 140 4.41 -42.01 -28.29
N SER A 141 5.09 -43.08 -28.72
CA SER A 141 5.99 -43.02 -29.88
C SER A 141 5.29 -42.71 -31.21
N LEU A 142 4.00 -43.03 -31.35
CA LEU A 142 3.12 -42.60 -32.43
C LEU A 142 1.67 -42.48 -31.93
N VAL A 143 1.21 -41.25 -31.67
CA VAL A 143 -0.20 -40.96 -31.31
C VAL A 143 -0.88 -40.26 -32.48
N TYR A 144 -1.95 -40.87 -33.00
CA TYR A 144 -2.87 -40.19 -33.91
C TYR A 144 -4.02 -39.61 -33.11
N VAL A 145 -4.19 -38.29 -33.17
CA VAL A 145 -5.41 -37.63 -32.69
C VAL A 145 -6.36 -37.41 -33.86
N THR A 146 -7.65 -37.53 -33.63
CA THR A 146 -8.62 -37.18 -34.69
C THR A 146 -8.51 -35.69 -34.99
N ARG A 147 -8.72 -35.30 -36.25
CA ARG A 147 -8.69 -33.88 -36.65
C ARG A 147 -9.61 -33.03 -35.76
N LYS A 148 -10.83 -33.54 -35.51
CA LYS A 148 -11.80 -32.89 -34.63
C LYS A 148 -11.26 -32.68 -33.22
N TRP A 149 -10.60 -33.68 -32.63
CA TRP A 149 -10.00 -33.53 -31.32
C TRP A 149 -8.90 -32.47 -31.33
N ALA A 150 -8.08 -32.38 -32.38
CA ALA A 150 -7.07 -31.33 -32.49
C ALA A 150 -7.69 -29.92 -32.62
N GLU A 151 -8.74 -29.76 -33.42
CA GLU A 151 -9.48 -28.50 -33.60
C GLU A 151 -10.20 -28.06 -32.31
N ASP A 152 -10.75 -29.00 -31.53
CA ASP A 152 -11.46 -28.70 -30.29
C ASP A 152 -10.50 -28.33 -29.13
N ASN A 153 -9.24 -28.79 -29.16
CA ASN A 153 -8.30 -28.66 -28.04
C ASN A 153 -7.14 -27.69 -28.30
N PHE A 154 -6.89 -27.28 -29.55
CA PHE A 154 -5.81 -26.37 -29.90
C PHE A 154 -6.29 -25.26 -30.82
N VAL A 155 -5.92 -24.02 -30.51
CA VAL A 155 -6.13 -22.87 -31.39
C VAL A 155 -5.00 -22.82 -32.40
N ASN A 156 -5.35 -22.64 -33.68
CA ASN A 156 -4.34 -22.53 -34.73
C ASN A 156 -3.58 -21.21 -34.58
N HIS A 157 -2.26 -21.20 -34.81
CA HIS A 157 -1.46 -19.98 -34.66
C HIS A 157 -1.97 -18.83 -35.56
N ASN A 158 -2.51 -19.17 -36.73
CA ASN A 158 -3.07 -18.21 -37.69
C ASN A 158 -4.39 -17.57 -37.22
N GLU A 159 -5.01 -18.10 -36.16
CA GLU A 159 -6.22 -17.55 -35.55
C GLU A 159 -5.90 -16.63 -34.36
N VAL A 160 -4.64 -16.58 -33.91
CA VAL A 160 -4.21 -15.64 -32.87
C VAL A 160 -3.99 -14.27 -33.48
N ILE A 161 -4.73 -13.28 -32.98
CA ILE A 161 -4.61 -11.90 -33.42
C ILE A 161 -3.38 -11.25 -32.79
N ASN A 162 -2.41 -10.87 -33.63
CA ASN A 162 -1.18 -10.20 -33.20
C ASN A 162 -1.14 -8.69 -33.50
N THR A 163 -2.29 -8.11 -33.89
CA THR A 163 -2.45 -6.67 -34.15
C THR A 163 -3.64 -6.11 -33.37
N LEU A 164 -3.57 -4.85 -32.93
CA LEU A 164 -4.65 -4.21 -32.17
C LEU A 164 -5.74 -3.58 -33.06
N SER A 165 -5.67 -3.79 -34.37
CA SER A 165 -6.60 -3.24 -35.37
C SER A 165 -7.72 -4.22 -35.78
N ALA A 166 -7.65 -5.47 -35.36
CA ALA A 166 -8.65 -6.48 -35.72
C ALA A 166 -9.86 -6.42 -34.78
N THR A 167 -11.05 -6.61 -35.35
CA THR A 167 -12.35 -6.45 -34.67
C THR A 167 -13.09 -7.77 -34.45
N ASP A 168 -12.49 -8.90 -34.81
CA ASP A 168 -13.10 -10.22 -34.70
C ASP A 168 -13.13 -10.70 -33.23
N THR A 169 -14.32 -10.77 -32.64
CA THR A 169 -14.51 -11.10 -31.22
C THR A 169 -14.34 -12.58 -30.91
N ASN A 170 -14.23 -13.45 -31.93
CA ASN A 170 -14.13 -14.89 -31.73
C ASN A 170 -12.69 -15.41 -31.72
N LYS A 171 -11.71 -14.52 -31.89
CA LYS A 171 -10.29 -14.87 -31.98
C LYS A 171 -9.50 -14.36 -30.78
N PRO A 172 -8.64 -15.19 -30.17
CA PRO A 172 -7.83 -14.77 -29.03
C PRO A 172 -6.71 -13.83 -29.46
N LEU A 173 -6.39 -12.85 -28.61
CA LEU A 173 -5.22 -11.97 -28.75
C LEU A 173 -3.93 -12.71 -28.37
N SER A 174 -2.82 -12.33 -29.01
CA SER A 174 -1.51 -12.83 -28.60
C SER A 174 -1.16 -12.32 -27.20
N ALA A 175 -0.39 -13.11 -26.45
CA ALA A 175 0.05 -12.73 -25.11
C ALA A 175 0.86 -11.41 -25.11
N ALA A 176 1.62 -11.14 -26.18
CA ALA A 176 2.35 -9.89 -26.35
C ALA A 176 1.41 -8.68 -26.49
N GLN A 177 0.36 -8.80 -27.29
CA GLN A 177 -0.64 -7.73 -27.45
C GLN A 177 -1.50 -7.57 -26.19
N GLY A 178 -1.86 -8.67 -25.52
CA GLY A 178 -2.53 -8.63 -24.22
C GLY A 178 -1.70 -7.90 -23.15
N LYS A 179 -0.38 -8.15 -23.12
CA LYS A 179 0.54 -7.41 -22.25
C LYS A 179 0.66 -5.95 -22.65
N ALA A 180 0.76 -5.65 -23.95
CA ALA A 180 0.81 -4.27 -24.43
C ALA A 180 -0.45 -3.48 -24.04
N LEU A 181 -1.64 -4.07 -24.17
CA LEU A 181 -2.90 -3.46 -23.72
C LEU A 181 -2.90 -3.26 -22.21
N GLN A 182 -2.45 -4.26 -21.44
CA GLN A 182 -2.37 -4.16 -19.98
C GLN A 182 -1.39 -3.08 -19.51
N ASP A 183 -0.21 -2.99 -20.13
CA ASP A 183 0.83 -2.01 -19.81
C ASP A 183 0.43 -0.58 -20.21
N ASN A 184 -0.48 -0.44 -21.17
CA ASN A 184 -0.96 0.82 -21.74
C ASN A 184 -2.45 1.12 -21.44
N LYS A 185 -3.05 0.46 -20.43
CA LYS A 185 -4.48 0.56 -20.07
C LYS A 185 -4.97 1.99 -19.79
N ALA A 186 -4.05 2.89 -19.43
CA ALA A 186 -4.18 4.33 -19.59
C ALA A 186 -2.92 4.77 -20.35
N GLU A 187 -3.07 5.51 -21.45
CA GLU A 187 -1.91 5.94 -22.23
C GLU A 187 -0.98 6.72 -21.29
N LYS A 188 0.18 6.14 -20.99
CA LYS A 188 1.14 6.76 -20.06
C LYS A 188 1.58 8.14 -20.54
N THR A 189 1.38 8.45 -21.82
CA THR A 189 1.62 9.73 -22.48
C THR A 189 0.46 10.72 -22.35
N THR A 190 -0.73 10.31 -21.92
CA THR A 190 -1.88 11.22 -21.73
C THR A 190 -1.45 12.31 -20.76
N ASN A 191 -1.36 13.54 -21.27
CA ASN A 191 -0.87 14.68 -20.53
C ASN A 191 -2.05 15.44 -19.90
N ILE A 192 -2.05 15.54 -18.58
CA ILE A 192 -2.95 16.42 -17.86
C ILE A 192 -2.33 17.81 -17.84
N THR A 193 -2.93 18.73 -18.58
CA THR A 193 -2.51 20.14 -18.61
C THR A 193 -3.37 20.92 -17.62
N ALA A 194 -2.73 21.64 -16.69
CA ALA A 194 -3.45 22.56 -15.82
C ALA A 194 -4.06 23.71 -16.65
N GLY A 195 -5.34 24.00 -16.43
CA GLY A 195 -6.01 25.17 -17.02
C GLY A 195 -5.64 26.47 -16.30
N ASN A 196 -6.16 27.60 -16.78
CA ASN A 196 -5.93 28.91 -16.16
C ASN A 196 -6.31 28.91 -14.66
N GLY A 197 -5.48 29.55 -13.84
CA GLY A 197 -5.63 29.59 -12.38
C GLY A 197 -5.09 28.35 -11.66
N LEU A 198 -4.69 27.30 -12.38
CA LEU A 198 -4.07 26.08 -11.86
C LEU A 198 -2.65 25.92 -12.43
N THR A 199 -1.76 25.30 -11.67
CA THR A 199 -0.39 24.99 -12.07
C THR A 199 -0.09 23.52 -11.85
N GLY A 200 0.93 22.99 -12.52
CA GLY A 200 1.29 21.57 -12.46
C GLY A 200 0.65 20.75 -13.57
N GLY A 201 0.31 19.49 -13.27
CA GLY A 201 -0.07 18.50 -14.27
C GLY A 201 1.08 17.58 -14.67
N GLY A 202 1.09 17.13 -15.93
CA GLY A 202 2.03 16.15 -16.48
C GLY A 202 1.33 14.86 -16.93
N THR A 203 2.11 13.83 -17.27
CA THR A 203 1.59 12.60 -17.88
C THR A 203 0.88 11.65 -16.88
N LEU A 204 0.30 10.52 -17.29
CA LEU A 204 -0.24 9.56 -16.30
C LEU A 204 0.81 8.60 -15.72
N GLN A 205 2.11 8.82 -15.98
CA GLN A 205 3.20 7.93 -15.52
C GLN A 205 3.49 7.98 -14.01
N ALA A 206 3.01 9.00 -13.30
CA ALA A 206 3.14 9.08 -11.85
C ALA A 206 2.02 9.96 -11.28
N ASN A 207 2.00 10.17 -9.97
CA ASN A 207 1.01 11.04 -9.32
C ASN A 207 1.07 12.46 -9.90
N ARG A 208 -0.09 13.03 -10.24
CA ARG A 208 -0.22 14.40 -10.77
C ARG A 208 -0.70 15.34 -9.69
N THR A 209 0.03 16.42 -9.51
CA THR A 209 -0.34 17.51 -8.61
C THR A 209 -0.83 18.66 -9.46
N LEU A 210 -2.10 19.03 -9.27
CA LEU A 210 -2.69 20.24 -9.80
C LEU A 210 -2.85 21.20 -8.61
N THR A 211 -2.11 22.30 -8.63
CA THR A 211 -2.05 23.26 -7.53
C THR A 211 -2.76 24.55 -7.94
N LEU A 212 -3.57 25.11 -7.04
CA LEU A 212 -4.17 26.43 -7.28
C LEU A 212 -3.08 27.50 -7.31
N GLY A 213 -3.07 28.33 -8.35
CA GLY A 213 -2.14 29.44 -8.48
C GLY A 213 -2.30 30.45 -7.36
N THR A 214 -1.20 31.06 -6.91
CA THR A 214 -1.22 32.06 -5.84
C THR A 214 -2.14 33.22 -6.24
N PRO A 215 -3.11 33.64 -5.39
CA PRO A 215 -3.96 34.80 -5.68
C PRO A 215 -3.12 36.05 -5.94
N SER A 216 -3.50 36.84 -6.95
CA SER A 216 -2.87 38.14 -7.23
C SER A 216 -3.35 39.20 -6.24
N GLN A 217 -2.60 40.32 -6.16
CA GLN A 217 -2.99 41.44 -5.29
C GLN A 217 -4.34 42.02 -5.71
N ILE A 218 -5.21 42.26 -4.72
CA ILE A 218 -6.51 42.89 -4.92
C ILE A 218 -6.34 44.41 -4.87
N THR A 219 -6.75 45.09 -5.93
CA THR A 219 -6.73 46.55 -6.09
C THR A 219 -8.16 47.10 -6.24
N ALA A 220 -8.33 48.42 -6.19
CA ALA A 220 -9.63 49.09 -6.34
C ALA A 220 -10.31 48.87 -7.71
N THR A 221 -9.62 48.21 -8.65
CA THR A 221 -10.11 47.87 -10.00
C THR A 221 -10.03 46.37 -10.29
N SER A 222 -9.67 45.52 -9.32
CA SER A 222 -9.61 44.08 -9.52
C SER A 222 -10.98 43.53 -9.92
N THR A 223 -10.99 42.70 -10.96
CA THR A 223 -12.15 41.95 -11.42
C THR A 223 -11.98 40.46 -11.12
N ASN A 224 -13.04 39.66 -11.30
CA ASN A 224 -12.92 38.21 -11.33
C ASN A 224 -12.14 37.82 -12.59
N ALA A 225 -10.88 37.45 -12.43
CA ALA A 225 -10.00 37.12 -13.53
C ALA A 225 -9.12 35.93 -13.18
N VAL A 226 -8.79 35.12 -14.19
CA VAL A 226 -7.86 34.01 -14.09
C VAL A 226 -6.75 34.22 -15.12
N THR A 227 -5.50 34.09 -14.68
CA THR A 227 -4.33 34.09 -15.56
C THR A 227 -3.73 32.68 -15.57
N ALA A 228 -2.69 32.44 -16.37
CA ALA A 228 -2.08 31.12 -16.46
C ALA A 228 -1.56 30.59 -15.10
N THR A 229 -1.22 31.46 -14.15
CA THR A 229 -0.59 31.08 -12.87
C THR A 229 -1.24 31.70 -11.64
N SER A 230 -2.32 32.46 -11.78
CA SER A 230 -2.93 33.22 -10.69
C SER A 230 -4.41 33.47 -10.94
N HIS A 231 -5.10 33.97 -9.92
CA HIS A 231 -6.48 34.41 -9.98
C HIS A 231 -6.69 35.66 -9.12
N THR A 232 -7.67 36.48 -9.49
CA THR A 232 -8.17 37.60 -8.69
C THR A 232 -9.68 37.52 -8.56
N HIS A 233 -10.19 38.13 -7.50
CA HIS A 233 -11.61 38.31 -7.29
C HIS A 233 -11.98 39.79 -7.30
N ALA A 234 -13.17 40.09 -7.80
CA ALA A 234 -13.78 41.39 -7.61
C ALA A 234 -14.22 41.51 -6.15
N ILE A 235 -13.92 42.66 -5.53
CA ILE A 235 -14.49 43.05 -4.24
C ILE A 235 -15.35 44.29 -4.47
N ASP A 236 -16.53 44.31 -3.86
CA ASP A 236 -17.46 45.43 -3.96
C ASP A 236 -16.84 46.73 -3.41
N LYS A 237 -17.21 47.86 -4.02
CA LYS A 237 -16.83 49.18 -3.49
C LYS A 237 -17.77 49.57 -2.36
N ALA A 238 -17.25 50.21 -1.32
CA ALA A 238 -18.08 50.65 -0.21
C ALA A 238 -19.07 51.73 -0.64
N THR A 239 -20.32 51.57 -0.24
CA THR A 239 -21.41 52.56 -0.39
C THR A 239 -22.14 52.71 0.94
N ASP A 240 -23.24 53.46 0.95
CA ASP A 240 -24.13 53.58 2.11
C ASP A 240 -25.05 52.37 2.33
N ALA A 241 -25.12 51.46 1.35
CA ALA A 241 -25.91 50.23 1.41
C ALA A 241 -25.06 48.94 1.46
N GLN A 242 -23.76 49.03 1.16
CA GLN A 242 -22.89 47.86 0.96
C GLN A 242 -21.47 48.11 1.50
N ALA A 243 -20.94 47.17 2.28
CA ALA A 243 -19.56 47.21 2.76
C ALA A 243 -18.59 46.84 1.63
N GLY A 244 -17.43 47.46 1.58
CA GLY A 244 -16.48 47.21 0.49
C GLY A 244 -15.14 47.93 0.65
N VAL A 245 -14.34 47.91 -0.42
CA VAL A 245 -13.11 48.71 -0.50
C VAL A 245 -13.45 50.17 -0.79
N VAL A 246 -12.77 51.11 -0.13
CA VAL A 246 -13.05 52.55 -0.22
C VAL A 246 -11.77 53.36 -0.34
N MET A 247 -11.81 54.40 -1.18
CA MET A 247 -10.72 55.36 -1.32
C MET A 247 -10.85 56.46 -0.25
N LEU A 248 -9.73 56.81 0.39
CA LEU A 248 -9.68 57.93 1.34
C LEU A 248 -9.60 59.27 0.61
N SER A 249 -10.27 60.28 1.14
CA SER A 249 -10.28 61.65 0.62
C SER A 249 -9.86 62.66 1.68
N HIS A 250 -9.09 63.67 1.25
CA HIS A 250 -8.64 64.77 2.09
C HIS A 250 -9.48 66.04 1.94
N LEU A 251 -10.54 66.01 1.13
CA LEU A 251 -11.42 67.15 0.89
C LEU A 251 -12.33 67.41 2.10
N THR A 252 -12.54 68.68 2.42
CA THR A 252 -13.35 69.11 3.57
C THR A 252 -14.71 69.72 3.17
N ASP A 253 -14.92 69.98 1.87
CA ASP A 253 -16.18 70.39 1.22
C ASP A 253 -16.66 69.40 0.16
N GLY A 254 -16.04 68.23 0.12
CA GLY A 254 -16.30 67.27 -0.91
C GLY A 254 -17.75 66.75 -0.89
N THR A 255 -18.26 66.36 -2.06
CA THR A 255 -19.66 65.94 -2.25
C THR A 255 -19.79 64.46 -2.61
N ASP A 256 -18.67 63.74 -2.71
CA ASP A 256 -18.64 62.34 -3.14
C ASP A 256 -19.03 61.39 -2.00
N LYS A 257 -20.13 60.66 -2.18
CA LYS A 257 -20.62 59.68 -1.20
C LYS A 257 -19.87 58.34 -1.24
N SER A 258 -19.00 58.12 -2.23
CA SER A 258 -18.25 56.88 -2.44
C SER A 258 -16.83 56.88 -1.86
N LYS A 259 -16.40 57.99 -1.26
CA LYS A 259 -15.09 58.15 -0.63
C LYS A 259 -15.24 58.34 0.88
N ALA A 260 -14.31 57.75 1.64
CA ALA A 260 -14.23 57.92 3.08
C ALA A 260 -13.41 59.18 3.40
N ALA A 261 -13.87 59.97 4.37
CA ALA A 261 -13.09 61.10 4.87
C ALA A 261 -11.83 60.60 5.59
N SER A 262 -10.68 61.15 5.24
CA SER A 262 -9.42 60.91 5.95
C SER A 262 -9.42 61.58 7.32
N GLU A 263 -8.55 61.07 8.20
CA GLU A 263 -8.30 61.68 9.52
C GLU A 263 -7.85 63.15 9.39
N TYR A 264 -7.04 63.46 8.36
CA TYR A 264 -6.62 64.82 8.04
C TYR A 264 -7.80 65.73 7.72
N ALA A 265 -8.74 65.28 6.87
CA ALA A 265 -9.93 66.08 6.53
C ALA A 265 -10.82 66.32 7.75
N LEU A 266 -10.98 65.31 8.60
CA LEU A 266 -11.73 65.42 9.86
C LEU A 266 -11.08 66.42 10.82
N GLY A 267 -9.74 66.38 10.94
CA GLY A 267 -8.96 67.33 11.72
C GLY A 267 -9.09 68.77 11.21
N GLU A 268 -9.11 68.95 9.89
CA GLU A 268 -9.23 70.26 9.26
C GLU A 268 -10.64 70.86 9.40
N VAL A 269 -11.69 70.05 9.28
CA VAL A 269 -13.06 70.51 9.61
C VAL A 269 -13.20 70.86 11.08
N ARG A 270 -12.57 70.10 11.99
CA ARG A 270 -12.53 70.46 13.41
C ARG A 270 -11.78 71.77 13.65
N ARG A 271 -10.67 72.02 12.93
CA ARG A 271 -9.92 73.28 12.98
C ARG A 271 -10.76 74.46 12.50
N LEU A 272 -11.47 74.30 11.39
CA LEU A 272 -12.39 75.31 10.84
C LEU A 272 -13.58 75.56 11.77
N ALA A 273 -14.18 74.51 12.34
CA ALA A 273 -15.26 74.64 13.32
C ALA A 273 -14.79 75.36 14.60
N ASN A 274 -13.58 75.07 15.08
CA ASN A 274 -12.99 75.79 16.21
C ASN A 274 -12.66 77.26 15.86
N GLN A 275 -12.22 77.57 14.64
CA GLN A 275 -12.06 78.96 14.18
C GLN A 275 -13.38 79.73 14.11
N ALA A 276 -14.47 79.05 13.70
CA ALA A 276 -15.82 79.61 13.76
C ALA A 276 -16.27 79.88 15.21
N GLN A 277 -15.94 78.99 16.15
CA GLN A 277 -16.20 79.20 17.59
C GLN A 277 -15.40 80.38 18.17
N VAL A 278 -14.11 80.52 17.79
CA VAL A 278 -13.22 81.62 18.24
C VAL A 278 -13.62 82.98 17.64
N SER A 279 -14.31 83.01 16.51
CA SER A 279 -14.87 84.25 15.92
C SER A 279 -16.06 84.82 16.72
N ILE A 280 -16.64 84.06 17.65
CA ILE A 280 -17.77 84.49 18.49
C ILE A 280 -17.28 85.11 19.81
N ASP A 281 -16.14 84.68 20.34
CA ASP A 281 -15.60 85.15 21.64
C ASP A 281 -14.91 86.54 21.57
N GLY A 282 -14.78 87.14 20.38
CA GLY A 282 -14.01 88.36 20.13
C GLY A 282 -14.78 89.64 19.80
N ILE A 283 -16.12 89.65 19.79
CA ILE A 283 -16.92 90.80 19.33
C ILE A 283 -17.55 91.57 20.51
N ALA A 284 -16.91 92.65 20.95
CA ALA A 284 -17.57 93.69 21.75
C ALA A 284 -18.09 94.80 20.83
N LEU A 285 -19.37 94.76 20.46
CA LEU A 285 -20.05 95.79 19.68
C LEU A 285 -20.53 96.93 20.59
N THR A 286 -20.11 98.17 20.32
CA THR A 286 -20.66 99.39 20.93
C THR A 286 -21.50 100.17 19.92
N TRP A 287 -22.52 100.89 20.41
CA TRP A 287 -23.53 101.60 19.61
C TRP A 287 -22.96 102.56 18.55
N SER A 288 -21.71 102.99 18.73
CA SER A 288 -20.99 103.96 17.90
C SER A 288 -20.62 103.43 16.51
N ASN A 289 -20.63 102.11 16.28
CA ASN A 289 -19.95 101.50 15.11
C ASN A 289 -20.91 100.78 14.14
N ILE A 290 -22.19 101.17 14.08
CA ILE A 290 -23.19 100.53 13.19
C ILE A 290 -23.60 101.48 12.05
N GLU A 291 -23.25 101.15 10.82
CA GLU A 291 -23.74 101.82 9.60
C GLU A 291 -25.00 101.12 9.03
N ASN A 292 -25.95 101.91 8.49
CA ASN A 292 -27.19 101.48 7.79
C ASN A 292 -28.20 100.64 8.60
N LYS A 293 -28.75 101.23 9.67
CA LYS A 293 -29.83 100.63 10.49
C LYS A 293 -31.23 100.68 9.82
N PRO A 294 -31.97 99.55 9.70
CA PRO A 294 -33.35 99.51 9.14
C PRO A 294 -34.43 100.01 10.12
N ALA A 295 -35.58 100.48 9.59
CA ALA A 295 -36.60 101.21 10.34
C ALA A 295 -37.94 100.49 10.64
N THR A 296 -38.31 99.33 10.09
CA THR A 296 -39.60 98.64 10.41
C THR A 296 -39.72 97.21 9.82
N TYR A 297 -40.47 96.31 10.47
CA TYR A 297 -40.95 95.00 9.95
C TYR A 297 -42.37 94.62 10.49
N PRO A 298 -43.16 93.85 9.71
CA PRO A 298 -44.13 92.86 10.25
C PRO A 298 -44.16 91.47 9.49
N PRO A 299 -44.91 90.44 9.97
CA PRO A 299 -44.54 89.00 9.95
C PRO A 299 -45.43 88.02 9.11
N ALA A 300 -45.06 86.72 9.01
CA ALA A 300 -45.91 85.51 9.27
C ALA A 300 -45.34 84.16 8.72
N THR A 301 -45.72 83.05 9.38
CA THR A 301 -45.34 81.62 9.19
C THR A 301 -46.31 80.78 8.31
N HIS A 302 -45.88 79.62 7.76
CA HIS A 302 -46.76 78.47 7.39
C HIS A 302 -46.01 77.10 7.31
N THR A 303 -46.73 75.96 7.27
CA THR A 303 -46.23 74.55 7.32
C THR A 303 -46.91 73.59 6.31
N HIS A 304 -46.32 72.41 6.03
CA HIS A 304 -46.89 71.30 5.21
C HIS A 304 -46.78 69.89 5.85
N SER A 305 -47.62 68.93 5.38
CA SER A 305 -47.82 67.56 5.90
C SER A 305 -47.27 66.43 4.98
N TRP A 306 -47.08 65.25 5.57
CA TRP A 306 -46.34 64.04 5.13
C TRP A 306 -47.00 63.19 4.02
N ASP A 307 -48.21 63.52 3.56
CA ASP A 307 -48.94 62.69 2.58
C ASP A 307 -48.53 62.92 1.10
N SER A 308 -47.40 63.59 0.85
CA SER A 308 -47.04 64.13 -0.49
C SER A 308 -46.07 63.28 -1.33
N ILE A 309 -45.90 61.97 -1.07
CA ILE A 309 -44.95 61.13 -1.84
C ILE A 309 -45.57 59.81 -2.35
N THR A 310 -45.60 59.64 -3.68
CA THR A 310 -46.00 58.40 -4.40
C THR A 310 -44.88 57.82 -5.28
N GLY A 311 -44.74 56.48 -5.32
CA GLY A 311 -43.88 55.73 -6.25
C GLY A 311 -43.07 54.55 -5.65
N LYS A 312 -43.70 53.39 -5.35
CA LYS A 312 -43.01 52.19 -4.83
C LYS A 312 -43.33 50.93 -5.66
N PRO A 313 -42.34 50.24 -6.27
CA PRO A 313 -42.55 48.98 -7.01
C PRO A 313 -42.50 47.69 -6.17
N SER A 314 -43.12 46.61 -6.69
CA SER A 314 -43.58 45.39 -5.98
C SER A 314 -43.13 44.02 -6.57
N SER A 315 -41.84 43.82 -6.86
CA SER A 315 -41.13 42.54 -7.19
C SER A 315 -40.93 42.13 -8.68
N PHE A 316 -40.36 40.93 -8.91
CA PHE A 316 -39.08 40.58 -9.62
C PHE A 316 -39.22 39.62 -10.84
N ASN A 317 -38.12 39.43 -11.62
CA ASN A 317 -37.70 38.12 -12.19
C ASN A 317 -36.18 38.08 -12.58
N PRO A 318 -35.49 36.91 -12.63
CA PRO A 318 -34.03 36.79 -12.42
C PRO A 318 -33.15 36.38 -13.62
N SER A 319 -31.85 36.75 -13.62
CA SER A 319 -30.71 35.87 -13.97
C SER A 319 -29.35 36.44 -13.51
N HIS A 320 -28.36 35.53 -13.41
CA HIS A 320 -27.09 35.56 -12.66
C HIS A 320 -27.25 35.44 -11.13
N HIS A 321 -26.60 34.43 -10.56
CA HIS A 321 -26.51 34.27 -9.12
C HIS A 321 -25.13 34.70 -8.64
N THR A 322 -25.13 35.36 -7.50
CA THR A 322 -23.96 35.73 -6.70
C THR A 322 -24.11 35.05 -5.35
N HIS A 323 -23.00 34.79 -4.68
CA HIS A 323 -23.05 34.42 -3.27
C HIS A 323 -23.41 35.67 -2.47
N PRO A 324 -24.47 35.64 -1.65
CA PRO A 324 -24.72 36.73 -0.73
C PRO A 324 -23.53 36.85 0.22
N TRP A 325 -23.14 38.09 0.53
CA TRP A 325 -22.02 38.43 1.41
C TRP A 325 -22.00 37.65 2.73
N SER A 326 -23.18 37.22 3.22
CA SER A 326 -23.36 36.37 4.39
C SER A 326 -22.78 34.95 4.28
N GLN A 327 -22.46 34.48 3.08
CA GLN A 327 -21.82 33.17 2.84
C GLN A 327 -20.28 33.23 2.85
N ILE A 328 -19.70 34.43 2.92
CA ILE A 328 -18.25 34.61 3.09
C ILE A 328 -17.97 34.71 4.60
N THR A 329 -17.61 33.59 5.21
CA THR A 329 -17.29 33.53 6.64
C THR A 329 -15.86 34.02 6.91
N GLY A 330 -15.66 34.88 7.91
CA GLY A 330 -14.34 35.33 8.35
C GLY A 330 -13.82 36.63 7.73
N VAL A 331 -14.67 37.41 7.05
CA VAL A 331 -14.28 38.75 6.57
C VAL A 331 -14.11 39.70 7.75
N PRO A 332 -12.91 40.27 7.99
CA PRO A 332 -12.69 41.18 9.12
C PRO A 332 -13.48 42.49 8.92
N SER A 333 -14.43 42.78 9.81
CA SER A 333 -15.09 44.09 9.87
C SER A 333 -14.14 45.13 10.44
N ALA A 334 -14.08 46.32 9.82
CA ALA A 334 -13.31 47.42 10.37
C ALA A 334 -13.86 47.83 11.75
N SER A 335 -12.96 48.08 12.69
CA SER A 335 -13.29 48.64 14.00
C SER A 335 -12.22 49.65 14.41
N THR A 336 -12.44 50.36 15.51
CA THR A 336 -11.46 51.30 16.07
C THR A 336 -10.16 50.62 16.53
N SER A 337 -10.10 49.28 16.54
CA SER A 337 -8.96 48.48 17.00
C SER A 337 -8.44 47.48 15.96
N SER A 338 -9.04 47.38 14.76
CA SER A 338 -8.63 46.40 13.75
C SER A 338 -9.04 46.85 12.34
N SER A 339 -8.11 46.75 11.39
CA SER A 339 -8.35 47.01 9.97
C SER A 339 -9.33 45.98 9.38
N GLY A 340 -10.24 46.42 8.51
CA GLY A 340 -11.24 45.58 7.89
C GLY A 340 -12.10 46.32 6.86
N VAL A 341 -13.18 45.70 6.40
CA VAL A 341 -14.16 46.31 5.48
C VAL A 341 -15.23 47.10 6.24
N VAL A 342 -15.67 48.22 5.68
CA VAL A 342 -16.57 49.18 6.36
C VAL A 342 -17.64 49.70 5.39
N MET A 343 -18.82 50.07 5.90
CA MET A 343 -19.82 50.82 5.14
C MET A 343 -19.58 52.33 5.29
N LEU A 344 -20.02 53.11 4.30
CA LEU A 344 -20.01 54.56 4.40
C LEU A 344 -21.30 55.09 5.05
N SER A 345 -21.18 56.20 5.77
CA SER A 345 -22.33 56.96 6.28
C SER A 345 -22.27 58.39 5.76
N HIS A 346 -23.40 58.88 5.27
CA HIS A 346 -23.59 60.29 4.90
C HIS A 346 -24.27 61.11 6.01
N LEU A 347 -24.56 60.48 7.15
CA LEU A 347 -25.20 61.11 8.31
C LEU A 347 -24.15 61.86 9.16
N THR A 348 -24.55 62.99 9.73
CA THR A 348 -23.66 63.88 10.51
C THR A 348 -23.79 63.73 12.03
N ASP A 349 -24.65 62.82 12.49
CA ASP A 349 -24.98 62.62 13.92
C ASP A 349 -23.96 61.77 14.70
N GLY A 350 -23.06 61.05 13.99
CA GLY A 350 -21.98 60.26 14.60
C GLY A 350 -22.45 59.10 15.50
N THR A 351 -23.70 58.66 15.37
CA THR A 351 -24.31 57.67 16.28
C THR A 351 -23.86 56.23 16.01
N ASP A 352 -23.49 55.90 14.77
CA ASP A 352 -23.08 54.56 14.34
C ASP A 352 -21.55 54.46 14.16
N LYS A 353 -20.88 53.84 15.13
CA LYS A 353 -19.41 53.65 15.15
C LYS A 353 -18.92 52.54 14.22
N SER A 354 -19.83 51.81 13.56
CA SER A 354 -19.50 50.73 12.62
C SER A 354 -19.36 51.21 11.18
N LYS A 355 -19.61 52.51 10.92
CA LYS A 355 -19.55 53.12 9.58
C LYS A 355 -18.51 54.23 9.54
N ALA A 356 -17.84 54.37 8.40
CA ALA A 356 -16.93 55.48 8.15
C ALA A 356 -17.70 56.68 7.58
N ALA A 357 -17.37 57.89 8.04
CA ALA A 357 -17.97 59.11 7.48
C ALA A 357 -17.56 59.27 6.02
N SER A 358 -18.53 59.46 5.14
CA SER A 358 -18.26 59.82 3.75
C SER A 358 -17.74 61.25 3.66
N GLU A 359 -17.01 61.55 2.58
CA GLU A 359 -16.60 62.90 2.25
C GLU A 359 -17.80 63.87 2.23
N TYR A 360 -18.96 63.41 1.72
CA TYR A 360 -20.23 64.17 1.76
C TYR A 360 -20.70 64.51 3.18
N ALA A 361 -20.63 63.58 4.15
CA ALA A 361 -21.00 63.86 5.54
C ALA A 361 -20.14 64.99 6.13
N LEU A 362 -18.85 64.99 5.79
CA LEU A 362 -17.90 66.00 6.25
C LEU A 362 -18.17 67.38 5.61
N GLY A 363 -18.47 67.40 4.31
CA GLY A 363 -18.92 68.61 3.61
C GLY A 363 -20.20 69.19 4.20
N GLU A 364 -21.13 68.34 4.62
CA GLU A 364 -22.38 68.75 5.26
C GLU A 364 -22.15 69.31 6.67
N VAL A 365 -21.26 68.71 7.46
CA VAL A 365 -20.81 69.27 8.75
C VAL A 365 -20.16 70.64 8.54
N ARG A 366 -19.30 70.80 7.53
CA ARG A 366 -18.68 72.09 7.20
C ARG A 366 -19.73 73.12 6.74
N ARG A 367 -20.72 72.72 5.95
CA ARG A 367 -21.85 73.57 5.51
C ARG A 367 -22.68 74.04 6.71
N LEU A 368 -23.01 73.14 7.64
CA LEU A 368 -23.72 73.45 8.88
C LEU A 368 -22.89 74.35 9.81
N ALA A 369 -21.59 74.13 9.93
CA ALA A 369 -20.69 74.99 10.69
C ALA A 369 -20.59 76.40 10.08
N ASN A 370 -20.51 76.50 8.74
CA ASN A 370 -20.54 77.78 8.03
C ASN A 370 -21.90 78.47 8.16
N GLN A 371 -23.02 77.73 8.17
CA GLN A 371 -24.34 78.29 8.46
C GLN A 371 -24.46 78.78 9.90
N ALA A 372 -23.93 78.04 10.88
CA ALA A 372 -23.88 78.48 12.27
C ALA A 372 -23.01 79.73 12.44
N GLN A 373 -21.88 79.83 11.73
CA GLN A 373 -21.05 81.04 11.68
C GLN A 373 -21.76 82.20 10.97
N ALA A 374 -22.53 81.92 9.91
CA ALA A 374 -23.38 82.92 9.24
C ALA A 374 -24.56 83.36 10.11
N SER A 375 -25.11 82.50 10.97
CA SER A 375 -26.10 82.84 11.99
C SER A 375 -25.48 83.55 13.20
N ALA A 376 -24.20 83.34 13.51
CA ALA A 376 -23.42 84.14 14.45
C ALA A 376 -23.07 85.54 13.88
N ASN A 377 -22.85 85.65 12.57
CA ASN A 377 -22.79 86.92 11.85
C ASN A 377 -24.18 87.55 11.60
N GLY A 378 -25.24 86.75 11.70
CA GLY A 378 -26.64 87.12 11.57
C GLY A 378 -27.37 87.19 12.92
N ILE A 379 -26.65 87.37 14.03
CA ILE A 379 -27.27 87.67 15.32
C ILE A 379 -28.09 88.94 15.13
N SER A 380 -29.41 88.79 15.20
CA SER A 380 -30.28 89.93 15.50
C SER A 380 -30.04 90.27 16.97
N LEU A 381 -29.11 91.20 17.20
CA LEU A 381 -28.85 91.77 18.51
C LEU A 381 -30.11 92.51 18.95
N THR A 382 -30.85 91.92 19.87
CA THR A 382 -31.98 92.61 20.52
C THR A 382 -31.44 93.77 21.36
N TRP A 383 -32.24 94.82 21.53
CA TRP A 383 -31.85 96.06 22.22
C TRP A 383 -31.18 95.86 23.60
N ASP A 384 -31.43 94.73 24.25
CA ASP A 384 -30.90 94.39 25.56
C ASP A 384 -29.43 93.96 25.58
N SER A 385 -28.84 93.59 24.43
CA SER A 385 -27.46 93.10 24.35
C SER A 385 -26.41 94.20 24.06
N ILE A 386 -26.77 95.49 24.16
CA ILE A 386 -25.85 96.63 23.98
C ILE A 386 -25.52 97.28 25.32
N THR A 387 -24.24 97.26 25.73
CA THR A 387 -23.73 97.94 26.94
C THR A 387 -23.32 99.39 26.62
N GLY A 388 -23.65 100.35 27.50
CA GLY A 388 -23.40 101.79 27.28
C GLY A 388 -24.51 102.55 26.56
N LYS A 389 -25.68 101.91 26.36
CA LYS A 389 -26.88 102.53 25.79
C LYS A 389 -27.48 103.60 26.74
N PRO A 390 -27.99 104.75 26.25
CA PRO A 390 -28.73 105.72 27.07
C PRO A 390 -29.93 105.06 27.78
N SER A 391 -30.16 105.38 29.05
CA SER A 391 -31.10 104.68 29.93
C SER A 391 -32.57 105.11 29.83
N LEU A 392 -32.93 106.13 29.03
CA LEU A 392 -34.33 106.44 28.70
C LEU A 392 -34.47 107.41 27.51
N PHE A 393 -35.31 107.04 26.53
CA PHE A 393 -36.18 107.95 25.76
C PHE A 393 -37.62 107.46 26.04
N PRO A 394 -38.59 108.33 26.37
CA PRO A 394 -39.84 107.91 26.99
C PRO A 394 -40.80 107.24 25.99
N PRO A 395 -41.70 106.38 26.48
CA PRO A 395 -43.09 106.79 26.57
C PRO A 395 -43.42 107.19 28.00
N SER A 396 -44.05 108.36 28.15
CA SER A 396 -44.62 108.78 29.42
C SER A 396 -45.61 107.74 29.90
N SER A 397 -45.62 107.49 31.20
CA SER A 397 -46.82 106.99 31.86
C SER A 397 -48.00 107.85 31.40
N HIS A 398 -49.04 107.20 30.89
CA HIS A 398 -50.35 107.80 30.75
C HIS A 398 -51.34 106.90 31.46
N THR A 399 -52.31 107.51 32.12
CA THR A 399 -53.35 106.83 32.87
C THR A 399 -54.63 106.83 32.06
N HIS A 400 -55.32 105.70 31.99
CA HIS A 400 -56.71 105.65 31.59
C HIS A 400 -57.58 105.76 32.84
N THR A 401 -58.59 106.64 32.81
CA THR A 401 -59.67 106.61 33.79
C THR A 401 -60.55 105.39 33.51
N ILE A 402 -61.19 104.82 34.54
CA ILE A 402 -62.01 103.60 34.41
C ILE A 402 -63.12 103.74 33.33
N SER A 403 -63.57 104.95 32.99
CA SER A 403 -64.57 105.17 31.94
C SER A 403 -64.05 104.92 30.51
N GLN A 404 -62.73 104.78 30.32
CA GLN A 404 -62.10 104.61 29.01
C GLN A 404 -61.86 103.15 28.64
N ILE A 405 -62.25 102.20 29.52
CA ILE A 405 -62.15 100.76 29.29
C ILE A 405 -63.53 100.13 29.53
N SER A 406 -64.24 99.84 28.44
CA SER A 406 -65.57 99.23 28.50
C SER A 406 -65.51 97.87 29.21
N GLY A 407 -66.24 97.73 30.34
CA GLY A 407 -66.28 96.52 31.17
C GLY A 407 -65.40 96.52 32.43
N LEU A 408 -64.43 97.43 32.57
CA LEU A 408 -63.44 97.37 33.66
C LEU A 408 -64.02 97.68 35.06
N GLN A 409 -65.00 98.58 35.16
CA GLN A 409 -65.66 98.89 36.46
C GLN A 409 -66.48 97.70 36.99
N SER A 410 -67.04 96.87 36.10
CA SER A 410 -67.80 95.66 36.50
C SER A 410 -66.89 94.52 36.96
N GLU A 411 -65.70 94.42 36.37
CA GLU A 411 -64.72 93.39 36.72
C GLU A 411 -64.01 93.69 38.06
N LEU A 412 -63.75 94.97 38.36
CA LEU A 412 -63.16 95.42 39.64
C LEU A 412 -64.12 95.31 40.83
N ASN A 413 -65.42 95.56 40.62
CA ASN A 413 -66.42 95.47 41.68
C ASN A 413 -66.72 94.02 42.13
N ASN A 414 -66.30 93.00 41.36
CA ASN A 414 -66.63 91.59 41.62
C ASN A 414 -65.47 90.75 42.19
N LYS A 415 -64.30 91.34 42.51
CA LYS A 415 -63.08 90.56 42.82
C LYS A 415 -62.40 90.82 44.18
N ALA A 416 -62.98 91.57 45.11
CA ALA A 416 -62.47 91.61 46.49
C ALA A 416 -63.53 91.97 47.55
N ASN A 417 -63.73 91.09 48.54
CA ASN A 417 -64.36 91.35 49.84
C ASN A 417 -63.24 91.23 50.88
N ALA A 418 -62.62 92.32 51.34
CA ALA A 418 -62.97 93.19 52.47
C ALA A 418 -62.38 92.73 53.82
N ASN A 419 -61.50 93.60 54.36
CA ASN A 419 -61.24 93.88 55.80
C ASN A 419 -60.03 93.17 56.44
N HIS A 420 -58.90 93.82 56.80
CA HIS A 420 -58.55 95.00 57.65
C HIS A 420 -58.34 94.65 59.15
N ILE A 421 -57.51 95.46 59.86
CA ILE A 421 -57.12 95.27 61.28
C ILE A 421 -57.72 96.33 62.22
N HIS A 422 -58.00 95.95 63.47
CA HIS A 422 -58.50 96.82 64.55
C HIS A 422 -57.50 96.96 65.71
N HIS A 423 -57.49 98.11 66.38
CA HIS A 423 -56.75 98.32 67.62
C HIS A 423 -57.53 97.80 68.84
N TRP A 424 -56.80 97.33 69.86
CA TRP A 424 -57.33 96.64 71.06
C TRP A 424 -58.40 97.40 71.86
N ASN A 425 -58.42 98.74 71.80
CA ASN A 425 -59.38 99.56 72.52
C ASN A 425 -60.73 99.70 71.80
N ASP A 426 -60.81 99.34 70.51
CA ASP A 426 -62.01 99.49 69.68
C ASP A 426 -62.97 98.30 69.79
N ILE A 427 -62.67 97.32 70.65
CA ILE A 427 -63.47 96.10 70.84
C ILE A 427 -64.32 96.24 72.10
N THR A 428 -65.65 96.27 71.95
CA THR A 428 -66.60 96.16 73.08
C THR A 428 -67.00 94.68 73.29
N ASN A 429 -67.38 94.28 74.53
CA ASN A 429 -67.67 92.89 74.96
C ASN A 429 -66.48 91.91 75.03
N LYS A 430 -65.40 92.27 75.74
CA LYS A 430 -64.23 91.40 75.95
C LYS A 430 -64.44 90.43 77.15
N PRO A 431 -64.06 89.12 77.08
CA PRO A 431 -64.13 88.19 78.21
C PRO A 431 -63.14 88.51 79.35
N SER A 432 -63.51 88.18 80.59
CA SER A 432 -62.86 88.67 81.82
C SER A 432 -61.79 87.76 82.47
N SER A 433 -61.39 86.62 81.88
CA SER A 433 -60.27 85.83 82.46
C SER A 433 -59.54 84.92 81.47
N PHE A 434 -58.23 84.78 81.69
CA PHE A 434 -57.30 83.90 80.99
C PHE A 434 -56.77 82.84 81.98
N ASN A 435 -56.65 81.56 81.61
CA ASN A 435 -55.87 80.56 82.37
C ASN A 435 -55.37 79.39 81.46
N PRO A 436 -54.26 78.71 81.81
CA PRO A 436 -53.24 78.22 80.87
C PRO A 436 -53.29 76.71 80.56
N SER A 437 -52.54 76.31 79.53
CA SER A 437 -52.48 74.96 78.95
C SER A 437 -51.62 73.94 79.73
N HIS A 438 -51.99 72.67 79.54
CA HIS A 438 -51.36 71.38 79.91
C HIS A 438 -49.82 71.34 80.10
N HIS A 439 -49.36 70.51 81.06
CA HIS A 439 -47.94 70.18 81.29
C HIS A 439 -47.68 68.65 81.29
N THR A 440 -46.41 68.23 81.33
CA THR A 440 -45.95 66.82 81.30
C THR A 440 -44.94 66.52 82.42
N HIS A 441 -44.80 65.24 82.80
CA HIS A 441 -43.77 64.75 83.74
C HIS A 441 -42.69 63.93 83.00
N PRO A 442 -41.40 64.12 83.32
CA PRO A 442 -40.33 63.22 82.90
C PRO A 442 -40.50 61.81 83.51
N TRP A 443 -40.18 60.77 82.76
CA TRP A 443 -40.23 59.36 83.19
C TRP A 443 -39.50 59.08 84.52
N SER A 444 -38.46 59.88 84.84
CA SER A 444 -37.69 59.80 86.08
C SER A 444 -38.47 60.18 87.35
N GLN A 445 -39.66 60.78 87.22
CA GLN A 445 -40.53 61.16 88.35
C GLN A 445 -41.58 60.07 88.68
N ILE A 446 -41.56 58.92 87.99
CA ILE A 446 -42.47 57.78 88.22
C ILE A 446 -41.71 56.68 88.98
N THR A 447 -42.09 56.40 90.23
CA THR A 447 -41.48 55.35 91.06
C THR A 447 -42.43 54.17 91.30
N GLY A 448 -41.90 52.95 91.45
CA GLY A 448 -42.69 51.74 91.78
C GLY A 448 -43.12 50.82 90.63
N VAL A 449 -42.53 50.95 89.43
CA VAL A 449 -42.90 50.10 88.27
C VAL A 449 -42.19 48.72 88.32
N PRO A 450 -42.90 47.58 88.34
CA PRO A 450 -42.28 46.25 88.42
C PRO A 450 -41.60 45.80 87.11
N SER A 451 -40.50 45.03 87.21
CA SER A 451 -39.85 44.40 86.05
C SER A 451 -40.53 43.09 85.63
N ALA A 452 -40.53 42.79 84.32
CA ALA A 452 -41.11 41.56 83.78
C ALA A 452 -40.23 40.30 84.00
N SER A 453 -40.87 39.14 84.15
CA SER A 453 -40.25 37.81 84.14
C SER A 453 -41.10 36.83 83.32
N THR A 454 -40.64 35.59 83.14
CA THR A 454 -41.41 34.52 82.49
C THR A 454 -42.67 34.09 83.27
N SER A 455 -42.86 34.61 84.48
CA SER A 455 -43.96 34.28 85.38
C SER A 455 -44.73 35.50 85.92
N SER A 456 -44.41 36.74 85.50
CA SER A 456 -45.08 37.97 85.94
C SER A 456 -44.94 39.11 84.92
N SER A 457 -46.03 39.84 84.65
CA SER A 457 -46.04 40.99 83.73
C SER A 457 -45.39 42.24 84.34
N GLY A 458 -44.57 42.98 83.57
CA GLY A 458 -43.85 44.19 83.99
C GLY A 458 -43.07 44.85 82.84
N VAL A 459 -42.15 45.78 83.14
CA VAL A 459 -41.26 46.42 82.15
C VAL A 459 -40.01 45.56 81.93
N VAL A 460 -39.68 45.24 80.67
CA VAL A 460 -38.55 44.37 80.28
C VAL A 460 -37.27 45.19 80.09
N LEU A 461 -36.16 44.74 80.68
CA LEU A 461 -34.82 45.29 80.44
C LEU A 461 -34.16 44.60 79.22
N LEU A 462 -33.46 45.36 78.38
CA LEU A 462 -32.78 44.82 77.20
C LEU A 462 -31.28 44.60 77.46
N SER A 463 -30.71 43.52 76.92
CA SER A 463 -29.28 43.20 77.03
C SER A 463 -28.57 43.13 75.68
N ASN A 464 -27.36 43.69 75.64
CA ASN A 464 -26.48 43.68 74.46
C ASN A 464 -25.40 42.57 74.48
N SER A 465 -25.45 41.62 75.42
CA SER A 465 -24.42 40.59 75.57
C SER A 465 -24.82 39.24 74.97
N LEU A 466 -23.92 38.62 74.19
CA LEU A 466 -24.09 37.27 73.63
C LEU A 466 -23.88 36.14 74.66
N SER A 467 -23.36 36.46 75.85
CA SER A 467 -23.07 35.49 76.91
C SER A 467 -23.99 35.61 78.13
N ASN A 468 -25.04 36.45 78.05
CA ASN A 468 -25.97 36.67 79.16
C ASN A 468 -26.93 35.48 79.32
N SER A 469 -27.05 34.95 80.54
CA SER A 469 -27.93 33.84 80.90
C SER A 469 -29.20 34.27 81.67
N SER A 470 -29.47 35.58 81.77
CA SER A 470 -30.63 36.11 82.50
C SER A 470 -31.97 35.71 81.86
N THR A 471 -32.93 35.29 82.69
CA THR A 471 -34.30 34.95 82.29
C THR A 471 -35.28 36.14 82.38
N THR A 472 -34.81 37.32 82.82
CA THR A 472 -35.62 38.53 83.02
C THR A 472 -35.23 39.69 82.09
N GLN A 473 -34.32 39.43 81.14
CA GLN A 473 -33.86 40.41 80.15
C GLN A 473 -34.05 39.85 78.73
N ALA A 474 -34.45 40.69 77.77
CA ALA A 474 -34.55 40.30 76.36
C ALA A 474 -33.31 40.74 75.57
N ALA A 475 -32.88 39.94 74.60
CA ALA A 475 -31.76 40.28 73.71
C ALA A 475 -32.15 41.46 72.80
N THR A 476 -31.24 42.41 72.60
CA THR A 476 -31.47 43.49 71.64
C THR A 476 -31.38 42.98 70.20
N ALA A 477 -31.98 43.72 69.27
CA ALA A 477 -31.83 43.47 67.83
C ALA A 477 -30.36 43.43 67.39
N ASN A 478 -29.48 44.20 68.05
CA ASN A 478 -28.06 44.23 67.74
C ASN A 478 -27.37 42.90 68.12
N THR A 479 -27.68 42.35 69.30
CA THR A 479 -27.16 41.04 69.75
C THR A 479 -27.71 39.89 68.91
N VAL A 480 -28.98 39.94 68.51
CA VAL A 480 -29.58 38.93 67.61
C VAL A 480 -28.95 38.98 66.22
N LYS A 481 -28.67 40.19 65.69
CA LYS A 481 -27.94 40.35 64.43
C LYS A 481 -26.52 39.80 64.54
N LEU A 482 -25.81 40.07 65.63
CA LEU A 482 -24.45 39.56 65.85
C LEU A 482 -24.41 38.02 65.96
N LEU A 483 -25.41 37.41 66.59
CA LEU A 483 -25.57 35.95 66.62
C LEU A 483 -25.80 35.37 65.22
N ASN A 484 -26.64 36.04 64.40
CA ASN A 484 -26.93 35.62 63.03
C ASN A 484 -25.70 35.79 62.11
N ASP A 485 -24.93 36.86 62.29
CA ASP A 485 -23.71 37.12 61.53
C ASP A 485 -22.57 36.13 61.87
N ASN A 486 -22.54 35.58 63.09
CA ASN A 486 -21.56 34.58 63.55
C ASN A 486 -21.93 33.13 63.21
N LYS A 487 -23.19 32.83 62.84
CA LYS A 487 -23.62 31.47 62.43
C LYS A 487 -23.18 31.07 61.01
N LEU A 488 -22.67 32.01 60.21
CA LEU A 488 -21.89 31.71 59.02
C LEU A 488 -20.40 31.70 59.43
N ASP A 489 -19.74 30.55 59.35
CA ASP A 489 -18.28 30.48 59.38
C ASP A 489 -17.72 31.23 58.15
N LYS A 490 -17.51 32.55 58.29
CA LYS A 490 -16.89 33.41 57.28
C LYS A 490 -15.38 33.17 57.14
N THR A 491 -14.80 32.27 57.93
CA THR A 491 -13.38 31.91 57.78
C THR A 491 -13.14 30.76 56.80
N ASN A 492 -14.18 30.02 56.39
CA ASN A 492 -14.06 28.90 55.44
C ASN A 492 -14.98 28.97 54.21
N VAL A 493 -15.68 30.09 53.99
CA VAL A 493 -16.48 30.31 52.78
C VAL A 493 -15.80 31.36 51.91
N ILE A 494 -14.83 30.94 51.08
CA ILE A 494 -14.30 31.78 50.00
C ILE A 494 -15.30 31.69 48.83
N THR A 495 -16.32 32.54 48.83
CA THR A 495 -17.28 32.61 47.71
C THR A 495 -16.83 33.49 46.55
N ASN A 496 -15.74 34.24 46.70
CA ASN A 496 -15.21 35.11 45.64
C ASN A 496 -13.71 34.92 45.47
N ALA A 497 -13.29 34.56 44.25
CA ALA A 497 -11.88 34.54 43.89
C ALA A 497 -11.29 35.96 44.01
N SER A 498 -10.08 36.11 44.56
CA SER A 498 -9.41 37.41 44.66
C SER A 498 -8.71 37.78 43.35
N GLN A 499 -8.95 39.00 42.85
CA GLN A 499 -8.32 39.44 41.61
C GLN A 499 -6.84 39.78 41.84
N ILE A 500 -5.97 39.29 40.96
CA ILE A 500 -4.56 39.63 40.88
C ILE A 500 -4.37 40.51 39.64
N THR A 501 -3.79 41.70 39.82
CA THR A 501 -3.55 42.66 38.73
C THR A 501 -2.06 42.95 38.48
N THR A 502 -1.20 42.67 39.46
CA THR A 502 0.26 42.86 39.42
C THR A 502 0.94 42.02 40.51
N GLY A 503 2.26 41.82 40.42
CA GLY A 503 3.05 41.22 41.48
C GLY A 503 3.80 39.96 41.05
N ASP A 504 3.89 38.97 41.93
CA ASP A 504 4.65 37.74 41.69
C ASP A 504 3.86 36.52 42.21
N LEU A 505 3.59 35.55 41.35
CA LEU A 505 2.85 34.35 41.73
C LEU A 505 3.57 33.49 42.79
N ASN A 506 4.90 33.63 42.93
CA ASN A 506 5.67 32.92 43.95
C ASN A 506 5.29 33.35 45.38
N ASN A 507 4.67 34.54 45.54
CA ASN A 507 4.23 35.05 46.84
C ASN A 507 2.84 34.53 47.25
N TYR A 508 2.13 33.84 46.37
CA TYR A 508 0.78 33.33 46.61
C TYR A 508 0.85 31.91 47.20
N THR A 509 1.12 31.83 48.51
CA THR A 509 1.29 30.56 49.23
C THR A 509 0.10 30.17 50.10
N ARG A 510 -0.84 31.09 50.35
CA ARG A 510 -2.01 30.83 51.19
C ARG A 510 -3.09 30.11 50.38
N PRO A 511 -3.70 29.02 50.90
CA PRO A 511 -4.78 28.35 50.20
C PRO A 511 -5.95 29.29 49.89
N GLY A 512 -6.48 29.19 48.67
CA GLY A 512 -7.53 30.08 48.19
C GLY A 512 -7.66 30.12 46.67
N TYR A 513 -8.73 30.78 46.21
CA TYR A 513 -9.03 31.01 44.80
C TYR A 513 -8.67 32.45 44.40
N TYR A 514 -7.92 32.58 43.31
CA TYR A 514 -7.49 33.84 42.74
C TYR A 514 -7.78 33.85 41.24
N TYR A 515 -7.84 35.03 40.65
CA TYR A 515 -8.00 35.16 39.20
C TYR A 515 -7.33 36.41 38.67
N CYS A 516 -6.95 36.39 37.41
CA CYS A 516 -6.50 37.55 36.67
C CYS A 516 -7.49 37.78 35.52
N SER A 517 -8.08 38.97 35.48
CA SER A 517 -9.20 39.27 34.59
C SER A 517 -8.82 39.54 33.14
N SER A 518 -7.54 39.77 32.83
CA SER A 518 -7.08 40.13 31.49
C SER A 518 -5.63 39.74 31.25
N GLY A 519 -5.26 39.56 29.97
CA GLY A 519 -3.86 39.36 29.59
C GLY A 519 -2.96 40.57 29.94
N SER A 520 -3.50 41.80 29.92
CA SER A 520 -2.75 43.01 30.30
C SER A 520 -2.34 43.02 31.77
N HIS A 521 -3.22 42.55 32.65
CA HIS A 521 -2.90 42.34 34.07
C HIS A 521 -1.89 41.18 34.23
N ALA A 522 -2.08 40.08 33.49
CA ALA A 522 -1.17 38.93 33.54
C ALA A 522 0.28 39.27 33.15
N THR A 523 0.49 40.17 32.18
CA THR A 523 1.82 40.66 31.79
C THR A 523 2.57 41.36 32.92
N ASN A 524 1.84 41.97 33.87
CA ASN A 524 2.42 42.65 35.04
C ASN A 524 2.66 41.70 36.24
N ILE A 525 2.36 40.41 36.07
CA ILE A 525 2.52 39.38 37.10
C ILE A 525 3.71 38.48 36.72
N ARG A 526 4.73 38.45 37.58
CA ARG A 526 5.91 37.59 37.41
C ARG A 526 5.60 36.13 37.78
N ASN A 527 6.41 35.22 37.24
CA ASN A 527 6.29 33.78 37.45
C ASN A 527 4.92 33.21 37.03
N THR A 528 4.28 33.82 36.04
CA THR A 528 3.12 33.26 35.34
C THR A 528 3.60 32.36 34.19
N PRO A 529 2.97 31.19 33.94
CA PRO A 529 3.33 30.33 32.82
C PRO A 529 2.95 30.95 31.46
N VAL A 530 1.94 31.82 31.43
CA VAL A 530 1.48 32.54 30.24
C VAL A 530 0.92 33.94 30.62
N ASN A 531 1.05 34.90 29.71
CA ASN A 531 0.53 36.28 29.89
C ASN A 531 -0.92 36.41 29.38
N ARG A 532 -1.85 35.63 29.96
CA ARG A 532 -3.29 35.61 29.58
C ARG A 532 -4.18 35.62 30.81
N ALA A 533 -5.48 35.90 30.65
CA ALA A 533 -6.43 35.80 31.76
C ALA A 533 -6.46 34.36 32.31
N PHE A 534 -6.49 34.22 33.63
CA PHE A 534 -6.37 32.92 34.30
C PHE A 534 -7.14 32.86 35.61
N SER A 535 -7.41 31.65 36.07
CA SER A 535 -7.71 31.36 37.47
C SER A 535 -6.54 30.62 38.09
N LEU A 536 -6.31 30.88 39.37
CA LEU A 536 -5.23 30.29 40.15
C LEU A 536 -5.84 29.73 41.44
N GLU A 537 -5.65 28.44 41.63
CA GLU A 537 -6.07 27.73 42.82
C GLU A 537 -4.82 27.35 43.62
N ILE A 538 -4.81 27.72 44.90
CA ILE A 538 -3.74 27.41 45.83
C ILE A 538 -4.27 26.39 46.82
N THR A 539 -3.61 25.24 46.90
CA THR A 539 -3.94 24.18 47.87
C THR A 539 -2.77 23.97 48.82
N GLN A 540 -3.06 23.89 50.12
CA GLN A 540 -2.08 23.59 51.14
C GLN A 540 -1.90 22.08 51.29
N THR A 541 -0.64 21.64 51.27
CA THR A 541 -0.20 20.27 51.59
C THR A 541 0.96 20.37 52.61
N ASP A 542 1.89 19.41 52.62
CA ASP A 542 3.20 19.56 53.29
C ASP A 542 4.06 20.69 52.66
N GLY A 543 3.67 21.14 51.46
CA GLY A 543 4.09 22.38 50.82
C GLY A 543 2.91 23.13 50.19
N VAL A 544 3.15 23.88 49.11
CA VAL A 544 2.08 24.59 48.38
C VAL A 544 1.95 24.02 46.97
N ILE A 545 0.72 23.72 46.55
CA ILE A 545 0.40 23.39 45.16
C ILE A 545 -0.31 24.58 44.53
N GLN A 546 0.20 25.03 43.38
CA GLN A 546 -0.48 26.01 42.54
C GLN A 546 -1.02 25.33 41.29
N THR A 547 -2.32 25.48 41.04
CA THR A 547 -2.97 25.07 39.80
C THR A 547 -3.44 26.30 39.05
N PHE A 548 -2.79 26.57 37.92
CA PHE A 548 -3.09 27.68 37.03
C PHE A 548 -3.94 27.16 35.87
N LYS A 549 -5.11 27.77 35.64
CA LYS A 549 -6.03 27.42 34.55
C LYS A 549 -6.23 28.65 33.67
N GLU A 550 -5.77 28.60 32.43
CA GLU A 550 -5.97 29.68 31.47
C GLU A 550 -7.44 29.74 31.02
N ALA A 551 -8.03 30.93 31.02
CA ALA A 551 -9.46 31.13 30.77
C ALA A 551 -9.91 30.82 29.33
N HIS A 552 -9.00 30.90 28.34
CA HIS A 552 -9.38 30.87 26.92
C HIS A 552 -9.17 29.53 26.23
N ASN A 553 -8.16 28.76 26.65
CA ASN A 553 -7.75 27.54 25.94
C ASN A 553 -7.86 26.29 26.82
N ALA A 554 -8.45 26.41 28.02
CA ALA A 554 -8.54 25.36 29.03
C ALA A 554 -7.20 24.67 29.37
N ASN A 555 -6.07 25.31 29.04
CA ASN A 555 -4.76 24.82 29.39
C ASN A 555 -4.59 24.90 30.90
N VAL A 556 -4.05 23.84 31.48
CA VAL A 556 -3.79 23.75 32.92
C VAL A 556 -2.30 23.59 33.15
N TRP A 557 -1.73 24.37 34.05
CA TRP A 557 -0.37 24.21 34.54
C TRP A 557 -0.40 23.95 36.04
N ILE A 558 0.52 23.10 36.49
CA ILE A 558 0.72 22.81 37.90
C ILE A 558 2.17 23.04 38.28
N ARG A 559 2.40 23.52 39.50
CA ARG A 559 3.71 23.51 40.14
C ARG A 559 3.59 23.34 41.64
N THR A 560 4.69 22.92 42.24
CA THR A 560 4.82 22.61 43.65
C THR A 560 5.89 23.48 44.28
N TYR A 561 5.68 23.87 45.54
CA TYR A 561 6.67 24.49 46.39
C TYR A 561 7.06 23.53 47.51
N ASN A 562 8.33 23.09 47.50
CA ASN A 562 8.94 22.34 48.59
C ASN A 562 10.34 22.93 48.83
N SER A 563 10.43 23.95 49.70
CA SER A 563 11.62 24.80 49.92
C SER A 563 12.03 25.70 48.75
N TYR A 564 11.70 25.33 47.51
CA TYR A 564 11.81 26.13 46.29
C TYR A 564 10.63 25.86 45.36
N TRP A 565 10.37 26.78 44.42
CA TRP A 565 9.33 26.61 43.40
C TRP A 565 9.85 25.75 42.26
N ASP A 566 9.11 24.70 41.92
CA ASP A 566 9.31 23.99 40.67
C ASP A 566 8.89 24.85 39.47
N GLU A 567 9.46 24.57 38.30
CA GLU A 567 8.98 25.11 37.05
C GLU A 567 7.52 24.71 36.79
N TRP A 568 6.79 25.56 36.07
CA TRP A 568 5.42 25.28 35.66
C TRP A 568 5.34 24.12 34.68
N LYS A 569 4.61 23.07 35.03
CA LYS A 569 4.38 21.90 34.17
C LYS A 569 2.99 21.98 33.56
N LYS A 570 2.90 22.04 32.23
CA LYS A 570 1.62 22.00 31.51
C LYS A 570 1.04 20.58 31.57
N LEU A 571 -0.21 20.42 31.99
CA LEU A 571 -0.97 19.18 31.87
C LEU A 571 -1.47 19.04 30.44
N ALA A 572 -1.16 17.93 29.78
CA ALA A 572 -1.63 17.62 28.43
C ALA A 572 -2.95 16.82 28.48
N ALA A 573 -3.89 17.13 27.59
CA ALA A 573 -5.07 16.31 27.36
C ALA A 573 -4.73 15.05 26.53
N THR A 574 -5.58 14.02 26.58
CA THR A 574 -5.39 12.77 25.80
C THR A 574 -5.42 12.98 24.28
N THR A 575 -5.87 14.15 23.83
CA THR A 575 -5.94 14.57 22.42
C THR A 575 -4.85 15.57 22.03
N ASP A 576 -3.99 15.98 22.97
CA ASP A 576 -2.94 16.95 22.69
C ASP A 576 -1.72 16.28 22.06
N ASN A 577 -1.18 16.90 21.00
CA ASN A 577 0.13 16.55 20.46
C ASN A 577 1.22 17.21 21.33
N VAL A 578 1.86 16.44 22.20
CA VAL A 578 2.97 16.92 23.05
C VAL A 578 4.28 16.80 22.27
N SER A 579 4.87 17.93 21.91
CA SER A 579 6.13 18.00 21.15
C SER A 579 7.34 17.39 21.88
N SER A 580 7.20 17.09 23.17
CA SER A 580 8.20 16.43 24.02
C SER A 580 7.59 15.28 24.83
N ALA A 581 6.73 14.47 24.21
CA ALA A 581 6.26 13.24 24.84
C ALA A 581 7.46 12.41 25.33
N THR A 582 7.47 12.06 26.62
CA THR A 582 8.55 11.24 27.18
C THR A 582 8.47 9.85 26.55
N ARG A 583 9.62 9.30 26.15
CA ARG A 583 9.71 7.94 25.58
C ARG A 583 8.95 6.94 26.45
N LEU A 584 8.36 5.91 25.85
CA LEU A 584 7.76 4.80 26.59
C LEU A 584 8.81 4.22 27.55
N GLN A 585 8.48 4.15 28.85
CA GLN A 585 9.41 3.65 29.88
C GLN A 585 9.95 2.26 29.55
N ASN A 586 9.10 1.44 28.93
CA ASN A 586 9.47 0.17 28.33
C ASN A 586 9.14 0.26 26.84
N ALA A 587 10.12 0.07 25.95
CA ALA A 587 9.86 0.02 24.52
C ALA A 587 8.89 -1.13 24.19
N ARG A 588 8.11 -0.98 23.12
CA ARG A 588 7.18 -2.00 22.65
C ARG A 588 7.67 -2.55 21.32
N THR A 589 7.67 -3.87 21.19
CA THR A 589 7.98 -4.52 19.92
C THR A 589 6.77 -4.41 19.01
N ILE A 590 6.94 -3.74 17.87
CA ILE A 590 5.99 -3.79 16.76
C ILE A 590 6.42 -4.93 15.85
N SER A 591 5.56 -5.94 15.69
CA SER A 591 5.88 -7.16 14.96
C SER A 591 4.96 -7.37 13.76
N LEU A 592 5.56 -7.76 12.63
CA LEU A 592 4.91 -8.36 11.48
C LEU A 592 5.06 -9.88 11.57
N THR A 593 3.95 -10.62 11.49
CA THR A 593 3.92 -12.09 11.56
C THR A 593 3.15 -12.66 10.37
N GLY A 594 3.65 -13.75 9.78
CA GLY A 594 3.01 -14.43 8.65
C GLY A 594 3.92 -14.51 7.42
N ALA A 595 3.38 -14.19 6.23
CA ALA A 595 4.11 -14.24 4.96
C ALA A 595 5.26 -13.22 4.87
N LEU A 596 5.17 -12.15 5.67
CA LEU A 596 6.19 -11.14 5.87
C LEU A 596 6.53 -11.11 7.36
N SER A 597 7.81 -11.19 7.71
CA SER A 597 8.27 -11.20 9.10
C SER A 597 9.21 -10.04 9.36
N GLY A 598 9.10 -9.40 10.51
CA GLY A 598 9.94 -8.26 10.87
C GLY A 598 9.49 -7.69 12.20
N SER A 599 10.42 -7.16 12.98
CA SER A 599 10.06 -6.50 14.23
C SER A 599 10.98 -5.34 14.51
N ALA A 600 10.43 -4.27 15.07
CA ALA A 600 11.20 -3.13 15.53
C ALA A 600 10.70 -2.67 16.90
N SER A 601 11.65 -2.27 17.74
CA SER A 601 11.37 -1.73 19.07
C SER A 601 11.01 -0.25 18.93
N PHE A 602 9.83 0.15 19.39
CA PHE A 602 9.36 1.52 19.39
C PHE A 602 9.21 2.04 20.82
N ASP A 603 9.85 3.16 21.13
CA ASP A 603 9.68 3.88 22.39
C ASP A 603 9.21 5.33 22.19
N GLY A 604 8.94 5.77 20.95
CA GLY A 604 8.51 7.12 20.65
C GLY A 604 9.63 8.18 20.61
N SER A 605 10.90 7.80 20.76
CA SER A 605 12.03 8.75 20.69
C SER A 605 12.38 9.22 19.27
N SER A 606 12.07 8.42 18.25
CA SER A 606 12.25 8.76 16.84
C SER A 606 11.35 7.90 15.95
N ASN A 607 11.33 8.21 14.65
CA ASN A 607 10.81 7.29 13.65
C ASN A 607 11.60 5.97 13.70
N ILE A 608 10.91 4.85 13.46
CA ILE A 608 11.51 3.52 13.40
C ILE A 608 11.29 2.91 12.01
N SER A 609 12.33 2.26 11.48
CA SER A 609 12.24 1.47 10.25
C SER A 609 11.98 0.02 10.62
N LEU A 610 10.91 -0.55 10.06
CA LEU A 610 10.54 -1.94 10.30
C LEU A 610 10.98 -2.77 9.10
N TYR A 611 12.17 -3.36 9.20
CA TYR A 611 12.72 -4.20 8.15
C TYR A 611 11.93 -5.49 8.06
N SER A 612 11.43 -5.77 6.86
CA SER A 612 10.62 -6.94 6.59
C SER A 612 11.41 -7.97 5.78
N THR A 613 11.54 -9.17 6.32
CA THR A 613 12.09 -10.34 5.63
C THR A 613 10.95 -11.14 5.02
N ILE A 614 11.04 -11.38 3.72
CA ILE A 614 10.17 -12.31 3.00
C ILE A 614 10.74 -13.71 3.17
N ARG A 615 9.89 -14.68 3.52
CA ARG A 615 10.32 -16.07 3.75
C ARG A 615 10.82 -16.71 2.46
N THR A 616 12.04 -17.25 2.46
CA THR A 616 12.56 -18.09 1.36
C THR A 616 11.79 -19.42 1.32
N ALA A 617 11.47 -19.90 0.11
CA ALA A 617 10.81 -21.19 -0.02
C ALA A 617 11.78 -22.34 0.29
N THR A 618 11.24 -23.40 0.86
CA THR A 618 11.93 -24.67 1.10
C THR A 618 11.02 -25.81 0.64
N THR A 619 11.53 -27.05 0.68
CA THR A 619 10.74 -28.25 0.37
C THR A 619 9.55 -28.49 1.31
N SER A 620 9.47 -27.79 2.44
CA SER A 620 8.39 -27.94 3.42
C SER A 620 7.55 -26.67 3.60
N VAL A 621 7.95 -25.55 3.00
CA VAL A 621 7.44 -24.22 3.33
C VAL A 621 7.42 -23.30 2.10
N ALA A 622 6.25 -22.77 1.74
CA ALA A 622 6.11 -21.83 0.61
C ALA A 622 6.78 -20.46 0.89
N GLY A 623 7.41 -19.87 -0.13
CA GLY A 623 8.16 -18.61 -0.03
C GLY A 623 8.72 -18.15 -1.37
N ILE A 624 9.62 -17.16 -1.35
CA ILE A 624 10.34 -16.72 -2.55
C ILE A 624 11.50 -17.69 -2.87
N VAL A 625 11.68 -18.03 -4.15
CA VAL A 625 12.70 -18.98 -4.60
C VAL A 625 13.72 -18.27 -5.49
N GLN A 626 15.00 -18.46 -5.22
CA GLN A 626 16.08 -18.05 -6.12
C GLN A 626 16.35 -19.15 -7.16
N LEU A 627 16.56 -18.77 -8.41
CA LEU A 627 16.91 -19.71 -9.47
C LEU A 627 18.41 -20.02 -9.48
N ASN A 628 18.77 -21.28 -9.72
CA ASN A 628 20.13 -21.79 -9.80
C ASN A 628 20.36 -22.48 -11.16
N ASN A 629 21.42 -22.07 -11.85
CA ASN A 629 21.75 -22.57 -13.19
C ASN A 629 22.79 -23.72 -13.19
N SER A 630 23.13 -24.26 -12.02
CA SER A 630 24.09 -25.36 -11.89
C SER A 630 23.40 -26.72 -12.02
N THR A 631 24.05 -27.66 -12.71
CA THR A 631 23.57 -29.04 -12.89
C THR A 631 23.94 -29.97 -11.74
N ASP A 632 24.73 -29.50 -10.78
CA ASP A 632 25.28 -30.24 -9.64
C ASP A 632 24.91 -29.62 -8.27
N SER A 633 23.94 -28.71 -8.25
CA SER A 633 23.54 -28.02 -7.02
C SER A 633 22.92 -28.98 -6.01
N THR A 634 23.32 -28.85 -4.74
CA THR A 634 22.73 -29.56 -3.59
C THR A 634 21.75 -28.70 -2.79
N SER A 635 21.43 -27.49 -3.28
CA SER A 635 20.56 -26.54 -2.57
C SER A 635 19.12 -27.03 -2.50
N THR A 636 18.53 -26.99 -1.29
CA THR A 636 17.11 -27.30 -1.04
C THR A 636 16.23 -26.06 -0.97
N THR A 637 16.82 -24.87 -1.20
CA THR A 637 16.16 -23.55 -1.08
C THR A 637 16.17 -22.74 -2.37
N GLN A 638 16.73 -23.31 -3.45
CA GLN A 638 16.81 -22.72 -4.78
C GLN A 638 16.20 -23.66 -5.82
N ALA A 639 15.54 -23.12 -6.85
CA ALA A 639 14.99 -23.93 -7.94
C ALA A 639 15.93 -23.96 -9.15
N ALA A 640 15.97 -25.09 -9.85
CA ALA A 640 16.73 -25.21 -11.10
C ALA A 640 16.14 -24.30 -12.19
N THR A 641 17.01 -23.69 -13.00
CA THR A 641 16.58 -23.03 -14.24
C THR A 641 16.21 -24.07 -15.31
N ALA A 642 15.41 -23.66 -16.30
CA ALA A 642 15.14 -24.48 -17.47
C ALA A 642 16.43 -24.87 -18.23
N ASN A 643 17.44 -24.01 -18.20
CA ASN A 643 18.74 -24.26 -18.82
C ASN A 643 19.55 -25.32 -18.07
N ALA A 644 19.60 -25.28 -16.73
CA ALA A 644 20.23 -26.34 -15.93
C ALA A 644 19.54 -27.69 -16.17
N LEU A 645 18.20 -27.70 -16.22
CA LEU A 645 17.44 -28.92 -16.51
C LEU A 645 17.72 -29.45 -17.92
N LYS A 646 17.78 -28.56 -18.92
CA LYS A 646 18.13 -28.92 -20.30
C LYS A 646 19.56 -29.47 -20.42
N SER A 647 20.53 -28.85 -19.75
CA SER A 647 21.91 -29.33 -19.74
C SER A 647 22.04 -30.69 -19.05
N ALA A 648 21.35 -30.91 -17.93
CA ALA A 648 21.31 -32.21 -17.27
C ALA A 648 20.67 -33.29 -18.17
N TYR A 649 19.58 -32.94 -18.86
CA TYR A 649 18.93 -33.81 -19.83
C TYR A 649 19.85 -34.15 -21.01
N ASP A 650 20.54 -33.16 -21.58
CA ASP A 650 21.45 -33.36 -22.70
C ASP A 650 22.65 -34.23 -22.32
N LEU A 651 23.19 -34.05 -21.12
CA LEU A 651 24.26 -34.91 -20.58
C LEU A 651 23.77 -36.34 -20.38
N ALA A 652 22.57 -36.53 -19.85
CA ALA A 652 21.97 -37.85 -19.68
C ALA A 652 21.69 -38.53 -21.04
N PHE A 653 21.16 -37.78 -22.00
CA PHE A 653 20.92 -38.26 -23.36
C PHE A 653 22.22 -38.60 -24.10
N ALA A 654 23.27 -37.81 -23.93
CA ALA A 654 24.59 -38.10 -24.48
C ALA A 654 25.22 -39.35 -23.83
N ALA A 655 25.05 -39.53 -22.52
CA ALA A 655 25.52 -40.71 -21.80
C ALA A 655 24.79 -41.98 -22.28
N ASP A 656 23.46 -41.92 -22.43
CA ASP A 656 22.65 -43.02 -22.96
C ASP A 656 23.05 -43.38 -24.40
N ASN A 657 23.20 -42.39 -25.28
CA ASN A 657 23.70 -42.64 -26.65
C ASN A 657 25.11 -43.22 -26.67
N ASN A 658 26.01 -42.78 -25.78
CA ASN A 658 27.36 -43.32 -25.69
C ASN A 658 27.34 -44.77 -25.18
N ALA A 659 26.48 -45.09 -24.20
CA ALA A 659 26.28 -46.46 -23.74
C ALA A 659 25.70 -47.34 -24.86
N ASN A 660 24.64 -46.89 -25.52
CA ASN A 660 23.98 -47.62 -26.61
C ASN A 660 24.87 -47.77 -27.86
N ARG A 661 25.84 -46.87 -28.09
CA ARG A 661 26.86 -46.99 -29.15
C ARG A 661 28.04 -47.87 -28.77
N ARG A 662 28.30 -48.08 -27.47
CA ARG A 662 29.42 -48.89 -26.98
C ARG A 662 29.04 -50.34 -26.72
N VAL A 663 27.75 -50.66 -26.61
CA VAL A 663 27.30 -52.04 -26.41
C VAL A 663 25.99 -52.27 -27.19
N SER A 664 26.08 -53.04 -28.27
CA SER A 664 24.90 -53.58 -28.95
C SER A 664 24.14 -54.52 -27.98
N ARG A 665 22.80 -54.46 -27.97
CA ARG A 665 21.95 -55.39 -27.17
C ARG A 665 22.04 -56.84 -27.65
N ASN A 666 22.67 -57.11 -28.79
CA ASN A 666 22.90 -58.46 -29.31
C ASN A 666 24.34 -58.59 -29.79
N GLY A 667 25.15 -59.38 -29.09
CA GLY A 667 26.50 -59.78 -29.51
C GLY A 667 27.58 -59.52 -28.48
N SER A 668 28.50 -60.48 -28.30
CA SER A 668 29.78 -60.23 -27.64
C SER A 668 30.66 -59.42 -28.60
N GLU A 669 30.53 -58.10 -28.56
CA GLU A 669 31.36 -57.20 -29.37
C GLU A 669 32.44 -56.54 -28.51
N THR A 670 33.68 -56.65 -28.98
CA THR A 670 34.84 -55.91 -28.46
C THR A 670 34.80 -54.49 -29.02
N ILE A 671 34.83 -53.50 -28.13
CA ILE A 671 34.78 -52.07 -28.49
C ILE A 671 36.08 -51.67 -29.22
N TYR A 672 35.99 -51.33 -30.51
CA TYR A 672 37.09 -50.74 -31.27
C TYR A 672 37.25 -49.25 -30.94
N GLY A 673 37.98 -48.99 -29.86
CA GLY A 673 38.60 -47.70 -29.60
C GLY A 673 39.92 -47.94 -28.90
N VAL A 674 41.01 -47.35 -29.41
CA VAL A 674 42.29 -47.34 -28.69
C VAL A 674 42.06 -46.61 -27.37
N LYS A 675 41.80 -47.36 -26.30
CA LYS A 675 42.09 -46.89 -24.95
C LYS A 675 43.61 -46.97 -24.81
N THR A 676 44.25 -45.81 -24.71
CA THR A 676 45.61 -45.74 -24.19
C THR A 676 45.55 -46.20 -22.74
N PHE A 677 45.95 -47.45 -22.50
CA PHE A 677 46.25 -47.94 -21.16
C PHE A 677 47.67 -47.47 -20.85
N ASP A 678 47.79 -46.41 -20.06
CA ASP A 678 49.07 -45.84 -19.59
C ASP A 678 49.77 -46.74 -18.55
N ALA A 679 49.11 -47.80 -18.10
CA ALA A 679 49.72 -48.86 -17.33
C ALA A 679 49.93 -50.09 -18.23
N SER A 680 51.18 -50.58 -18.29
CA SER A 680 51.56 -51.82 -18.95
C SER A 680 50.52 -52.92 -18.67
N PRO A 681 49.70 -53.30 -19.67
CA PRO A 681 48.56 -54.17 -19.40
C PRO A 681 49.07 -55.55 -19.00
N LYS A 682 48.85 -55.91 -17.73
CA LYS A 682 49.05 -57.27 -17.26
C LYS A 682 47.78 -58.04 -17.60
N ALA A 683 47.91 -59.08 -18.44
CA ALA A 683 46.79 -59.95 -18.77
C ALA A 683 46.11 -60.44 -17.47
N PRO A 684 44.76 -60.46 -17.39
CA PRO A 684 44.06 -60.93 -16.20
C PRO A 684 44.56 -62.34 -15.88
N THR A 685 44.98 -62.56 -14.64
CA THR A 685 45.18 -63.92 -14.14
C THR A 685 43.77 -64.51 -14.00
N PRO A 686 43.41 -65.57 -14.74
CA PRO A 686 42.06 -66.13 -14.67
C PRO A 686 41.78 -66.59 -13.24
N HIS A 687 40.67 -66.13 -12.68
CA HIS A 687 40.19 -66.65 -11.41
C HIS A 687 39.45 -67.96 -11.69
N PHE A 688 40.15 -69.06 -11.45
CA PHE A 688 39.76 -70.46 -11.68
C PHE A 688 39.75 -70.96 -13.13
N ALA A 689 40.09 -72.25 -13.26
CA ALA A 689 40.37 -72.96 -14.50
C ALA A 689 39.13 -73.10 -15.39
N THR A 690 38.90 -72.14 -16.29
CA THR A 690 38.04 -72.35 -17.46
C THR A 690 38.92 -72.77 -18.63
N ASN A 691 38.84 -74.05 -18.98
CA ASN A 691 39.47 -74.68 -20.14
C ASN A 691 38.63 -74.48 -21.41
N ASP A 692 38.01 -73.31 -21.59
CA ASP A 692 37.33 -73.02 -22.86
C ASP A 692 38.38 -72.75 -23.94
N THR A 693 38.19 -73.37 -25.09
CA THR A 693 39.20 -73.58 -26.15
C THR A 693 39.52 -72.32 -26.96
N THR A 694 39.26 -71.12 -26.44
CA THR A 694 39.18 -69.91 -27.27
C THR A 694 40.47 -69.10 -27.34
N VAL A 695 41.33 -69.08 -26.31
CA VAL A 695 42.60 -68.32 -26.35
C VAL A 695 43.69 -68.97 -25.49
N ALA A 696 44.78 -69.40 -26.13
CA ALA A 696 45.99 -69.85 -25.45
C ALA A 696 46.99 -68.71 -25.27
N THR A 697 47.58 -68.58 -24.08
CA THR A 697 48.62 -67.55 -23.84
C THR A 697 49.88 -67.85 -24.65
N THR A 698 50.67 -66.84 -25.03
CA THR A 698 51.93 -67.04 -25.76
C THR A 698 52.90 -67.96 -25.02
N ALA A 699 52.90 -67.93 -23.68
CA ALA A 699 53.67 -68.86 -22.86
C ALA A 699 53.16 -70.30 -22.98
N PHE A 700 51.83 -70.49 -22.98
CA PHE A 700 51.22 -71.79 -23.21
C PHE A 700 51.57 -72.32 -24.61
N VAL A 701 51.34 -71.53 -25.67
CA VAL A 701 51.64 -71.96 -27.06
C VAL A 701 53.13 -72.31 -27.23
N LYS A 702 54.04 -71.50 -26.69
CA LYS A 702 55.48 -71.81 -26.73
C LYS A 702 55.85 -73.06 -25.92
N SER A 703 55.12 -73.36 -24.84
CA SER A 703 55.35 -74.59 -24.07
C SER A 703 54.86 -75.86 -24.78
N GLN A 704 53.96 -75.74 -25.76
CA GLN A 704 53.39 -76.87 -26.50
C GLN A 704 54.14 -77.20 -27.80
N ILE A 705 55.19 -76.45 -28.16
CA ILE A 705 55.99 -76.66 -29.37
C ILE A 705 57.46 -76.90 -28.96
N SER A 706 58.08 -77.95 -29.48
CA SER A 706 59.51 -78.24 -29.28
C SER A 706 60.18 -78.58 -30.60
N VAL A 707 61.38 -78.05 -30.84
CA VAL A 707 62.15 -78.28 -32.07
C VAL A 707 63.53 -78.83 -31.70
N LEU A 708 63.89 -79.98 -32.28
CA LEU A 708 65.22 -80.57 -32.21
C LEU A 708 65.87 -80.56 -33.59
N THR A 709 67.17 -80.28 -33.64
CA THR A 709 67.98 -80.37 -34.87
C THR A 709 69.31 -81.04 -34.57
N GLY A 710 69.92 -81.64 -35.59
CA GLY A 710 71.23 -82.27 -35.47
C GLY A 710 71.63 -83.07 -36.69
N THR A 711 72.68 -83.87 -36.56
CA THR A 711 73.12 -84.83 -37.57
C THR A 711 72.87 -86.26 -37.10
N ILE A 712 72.63 -87.17 -38.04
CA ILE A 712 72.38 -88.59 -37.77
C ILE A 712 72.93 -89.47 -38.89
N ASN A 713 73.52 -90.60 -38.52
CA ASN A 713 74.09 -91.56 -39.47
C ASN A 713 72.98 -92.40 -40.13
N HIS A 714 73.28 -92.98 -41.30
CA HIS A 714 72.43 -93.95 -41.98
C HIS A 714 71.98 -95.08 -41.03
N GLY A 715 70.71 -95.45 -41.11
CA GLY A 715 70.09 -96.45 -40.22
C GLY A 715 69.80 -95.95 -38.81
N GLY A 716 70.25 -94.73 -38.46
CA GLY A 716 69.95 -94.11 -37.17
C GLY A 716 68.47 -93.78 -37.00
N THR A 717 67.99 -93.83 -35.76
CA THR A 717 66.61 -93.45 -35.41
C THR A 717 66.56 -92.01 -34.90
N LEU A 718 65.75 -91.16 -35.54
CA LEU A 718 65.57 -89.76 -35.15
C LEU A 718 65.06 -89.63 -33.71
N PRO A 719 65.64 -88.76 -32.87
CA PRO A 719 65.18 -88.57 -31.50
C PRO A 719 63.82 -87.85 -31.46
N LEU A 720 63.05 -88.08 -30.39
CA LEU A 720 61.86 -87.27 -30.07
C LEU A 720 62.22 -86.25 -28.98
N PRO A 721 61.64 -85.03 -29.02
CA PRO A 721 61.71 -84.13 -27.88
C PRO A 721 61.11 -84.80 -26.64
N SER A 722 61.71 -84.55 -25.47
CA SER A 722 61.28 -85.17 -24.21
C SER A 722 59.79 -84.91 -23.96
N GLY A 723 59.02 -85.98 -23.75
CA GLY A 723 57.58 -85.90 -23.50
C GLY A 723 56.70 -85.68 -24.74
N TYR A 724 57.19 -85.94 -25.95
CA TYR A 724 56.38 -85.98 -27.18
C TYR A 724 56.26 -87.40 -27.70
N SER A 725 55.07 -87.78 -28.17
CA SER A 725 54.85 -89.05 -28.86
C SER A 725 55.23 -88.93 -30.34
N GLU A 726 55.50 -90.06 -31.01
CA GLU A 726 55.86 -90.07 -32.42
C GLU A 726 54.77 -89.46 -33.33
N SER A 727 53.49 -89.68 -33.03
CA SER A 727 52.36 -89.08 -33.77
C SER A 727 52.30 -87.56 -33.67
N GLN A 728 52.81 -86.98 -32.57
CA GLN A 728 52.89 -85.54 -32.32
C GLN A 728 54.12 -84.88 -32.93
N CYS A 729 54.99 -85.68 -33.54
CA CYS A 729 56.19 -85.19 -34.18
C CYS A 729 56.09 -85.28 -35.71
N ARG A 730 56.77 -84.35 -36.38
CA ARG A 730 57.08 -84.44 -37.80
C ARG A 730 58.58 -84.36 -37.99
N PHE A 731 59.07 -85.21 -38.89
CA PHE A 731 60.48 -85.43 -39.14
C PHE A 731 60.81 -84.95 -40.54
N MET A 732 61.93 -84.26 -40.67
CA MET A 732 62.51 -83.97 -41.97
C MET A 732 63.99 -84.30 -41.89
N VAL A 733 64.49 -84.91 -42.97
CA VAL A 733 65.91 -85.21 -43.14
C VAL A 733 66.37 -84.64 -44.47
N SER A 734 67.62 -84.18 -44.51
CA SER A 734 68.28 -83.78 -45.73
C SER A 734 69.66 -84.40 -45.80
N VAL A 735 70.18 -84.60 -47.01
CA VAL A 735 71.57 -85.05 -47.20
C VAL A 735 72.50 -84.08 -46.44
N ASN A 736 73.37 -84.61 -45.58
CA ASN A 736 74.52 -83.86 -45.11
C ASN A 736 75.64 -84.05 -46.14
N LYS A 737 76.49 -83.03 -46.36
CA LYS A 737 77.59 -83.09 -47.32
C LYS A 737 78.64 -84.16 -46.95
N ASP A 738 78.58 -84.68 -45.73
CA ASP A 738 79.57 -85.61 -45.22
C ASP A 738 79.04 -87.05 -45.09
N ASN A 739 79.95 -88.02 -45.25
CA ASN A 739 79.75 -89.42 -44.92
C ASN A 739 79.93 -89.66 -43.39
N PRO A 740 79.71 -90.87 -42.84
CA PRO A 740 79.75 -91.16 -41.40
C PRO A 740 81.06 -90.80 -40.71
N ASP A 741 82.15 -90.72 -41.47
CA ASP A 741 83.49 -90.33 -41.00
C ASP A 741 83.77 -88.82 -41.15
N LYS A 742 82.74 -88.03 -41.48
CA LYS A 742 82.79 -86.58 -41.74
C LYS A 742 83.62 -86.17 -42.97
N ALA A 743 83.82 -87.08 -43.92
CA ALA A 743 84.46 -86.76 -45.19
C ALA A 743 83.40 -86.35 -46.24
N ALA A 744 83.74 -85.41 -47.13
CA ALA A 744 82.88 -85.08 -48.26
C ALA A 744 82.62 -86.34 -49.12
N TRP A 745 81.43 -86.42 -49.72
CA TRP A 745 81.03 -87.53 -50.61
C TRP A 745 81.91 -87.67 -51.86
N ASP A 746 83.12 -88.22 -51.69
CA ASP A 746 84.05 -88.56 -52.76
C ASP A 746 83.93 -90.06 -53.07
N ILE A 747 83.08 -90.41 -54.03
CA ILE A 747 82.99 -91.76 -54.58
C ILE A 747 83.78 -91.76 -55.88
N ASN A 748 85.01 -92.26 -55.80
CA ASN A 748 86.02 -92.38 -56.86
C ASN A 748 85.42 -92.56 -58.28
N GLU A 749 85.61 -91.55 -59.15
CA GLU A 749 84.87 -91.37 -60.41
C GLU A 749 85.34 -92.23 -61.61
N ASN A 750 86.21 -93.22 -61.39
CA ASN A 750 86.98 -93.89 -62.46
C ASN A 750 86.22 -94.92 -63.33
N GLY A 751 84.91 -94.79 -63.55
CA GLY A 751 84.09 -95.73 -64.34
C GLY A 751 83.20 -95.06 -65.40
N TRP A 752 83.32 -95.48 -66.66
CA TRP A 752 82.77 -94.80 -67.85
C TRP A 752 81.24 -94.93 -68.08
N HIS A 753 80.48 -95.64 -67.26
CA HIS A 753 79.02 -95.84 -67.49
C HIS A 753 78.21 -96.07 -66.20
N PHE A 754 78.36 -95.23 -65.16
CA PHE A 754 77.52 -95.29 -63.94
C PHE A 754 76.96 -93.92 -63.57
N HIS A 755 75.69 -93.87 -63.13
CA HIS A 755 75.06 -92.65 -62.62
C HIS A 755 75.30 -92.56 -61.10
N TYR A 756 75.75 -91.39 -60.63
CA TYR A 756 75.90 -91.09 -59.20
C TYR A 756 74.60 -90.52 -58.65
N GLY A 757 74.06 -91.14 -57.60
CA GLY A 757 72.83 -90.70 -56.94
C GLY A 757 73.03 -90.54 -55.44
N PHE A 758 72.47 -89.45 -54.90
CA PHE A 758 72.27 -89.29 -53.46
C PHE A 758 70.82 -89.58 -53.13
N GLU A 759 70.61 -90.34 -52.06
CA GLU A 759 69.29 -90.48 -51.47
C GLU A 759 69.29 -90.08 -50.01
N CYS A 760 68.23 -89.39 -49.61
CA CYS A 760 67.97 -89.08 -48.21
C CYS A 760 66.47 -89.01 -47.98
N TRP A 761 65.97 -89.87 -47.10
CA TRP A 761 64.59 -89.89 -46.67
C TRP A 761 64.49 -90.59 -45.30
N ALA A 762 63.37 -90.41 -44.62
CA ALA A 762 63.10 -91.10 -43.36
C ALA A 762 61.92 -92.06 -43.54
N ASN A 763 62.07 -93.30 -43.10
CA ASN A 763 60.98 -94.26 -42.99
C ASN A 763 60.49 -94.28 -41.54
N GLY A 764 59.40 -93.56 -41.26
CA GLY A 764 59.06 -93.22 -39.88
C GLY A 764 60.21 -92.41 -39.27
N ARG A 765 60.87 -92.98 -38.25
CA ARG A 765 62.05 -92.38 -37.60
C ARG A 765 63.39 -92.89 -38.08
N VAL A 766 63.43 -93.95 -38.89
CA VAL A 766 64.70 -94.51 -39.37
C VAL A 766 65.17 -93.74 -40.58
N VAL A 767 66.39 -93.19 -40.50
CA VAL A 767 66.96 -92.37 -41.57
C VAL A 767 67.70 -93.24 -42.57
N HIS A 768 67.32 -93.10 -43.84
CA HIS A 768 68.04 -93.67 -44.97
C HIS A 768 68.74 -92.53 -45.69
N VAL A 769 70.05 -92.47 -45.55
CA VAL A 769 70.89 -91.51 -46.26
C VAL A 769 72.13 -92.18 -46.80
N GLY A 770 72.43 -91.95 -48.07
CA GLY A 770 73.64 -92.49 -48.66
C GLY A 770 73.84 -92.06 -50.09
N ALA A 771 75.01 -92.38 -50.59
CA ALA A 771 75.35 -92.23 -51.98
C ALA A 771 75.55 -93.62 -52.58
N TYR A 772 75.07 -93.82 -53.81
CA TYR A 772 75.21 -95.09 -54.50
C TYR A 772 75.75 -94.91 -55.91
N LEU A 773 76.52 -95.90 -56.36
CA LEU A 773 76.91 -96.07 -57.74
C LEU A 773 76.03 -97.18 -58.35
N GLY A 774 75.28 -96.87 -59.42
CA GLY A 774 74.34 -97.82 -60.01
C GLY A 774 74.03 -97.57 -61.48
N ASN A 775 73.54 -98.61 -62.15
CA ASN A 775 72.99 -98.57 -63.49
C ASN A 775 71.46 -98.51 -63.40
N TYR A 776 70.78 -97.78 -64.29
CA TYR A 776 69.33 -97.49 -64.27
C TYR A 776 68.48 -98.49 -63.46
N GLY A 777 68.17 -98.15 -62.20
CA GLY A 777 67.26 -98.90 -61.32
C GLY A 777 67.88 -99.96 -60.39
N SER A 778 69.18 -100.24 -60.43
CA SER A 778 69.86 -101.20 -59.54
C SER A 778 70.89 -100.51 -58.63
N ARG A 779 70.74 -100.64 -57.30
CA ARG A 779 71.57 -100.00 -56.26
C ARG A 779 72.52 -101.03 -55.64
N THR A 780 73.75 -101.16 -56.16
CA THR A 780 74.65 -102.27 -55.78
C THR A 780 75.82 -101.87 -54.88
N ASN A 781 76.25 -100.60 -54.88
CA ASN A 781 77.35 -100.11 -54.04
C ASN A 781 76.89 -98.91 -53.20
N PHE A 782 76.23 -99.17 -52.08
CA PHE A 782 75.69 -98.15 -51.19
C PHE A 782 76.70 -97.75 -50.12
N VAL A 783 77.08 -96.46 -50.09
CA VAL A 783 77.89 -95.87 -49.02
C VAL A 783 76.94 -95.17 -48.05
N ALA A 784 76.88 -95.69 -46.83
CA ALA A 784 76.12 -95.08 -45.73
C ALA A 784 76.54 -93.62 -45.53
N GLY A 785 75.59 -92.75 -45.19
CA GLY A 785 75.79 -91.31 -45.04
C GLY A 785 75.48 -90.71 -43.69
N VAL A 786 75.64 -89.40 -43.61
CA VAL A 786 75.06 -88.57 -42.55
C VAL A 786 73.95 -87.73 -43.15
N ALA A 787 72.87 -87.54 -42.39
CA ALA A 787 71.78 -86.62 -42.71
C ALA A 787 71.71 -85.53 -41.66
N ASN A 788 71.32 -84.32 -42.08
CA ASN A 788 70.81 -83.33 -41.15
C ASN A 788 69.35 -83.67 -40.86
N TYR A 789 68.91 -83.49 -39.62
CA TYR A 789 67.51 -83.67 -39.26
C TYR A 789 66.94 -82.46 -38.53
N ILE A 790 65.63 -82.28 -38.69
CA ILE A 790 64.79 -81.46 -37.82
C ILE A 790 63.58 -82.30 -37.38
N VAL A 791 63.29 -82.25 -36.09
CA VAL A 791 62.09 -82.83 -35.48
C VAL A 791 61.29 -81.73 -34.83
N ILE A 792 60.04 -81.56 -35.26
CA ILE A 792 59.11 -80.59 -34.69
C ILE A 792 58.02 -81.37 -33.97
N GLY A 793 57.93 -81.20 -32.65
CA GLY A 793 56.85 -81.72 -31.81
C GLY A 793 55.81 -80.63 -31.54
N VAL A 794 54.53 -80.94 -31.73
CA VAL A 794 53.40 -80.08 -31.36
C VAL A 794 52.39 -80.92 -30.56
N ARG A 795 52.03 -80.45 -29.36
CA ARG A 795 51.14 -81.17 -28.44
C ARG A 795 49.67 -81.03 -28.76
#